data_AF-A0A9P6T7K8-F1
#
_entry.id   AF-A0A9P6T7K8-F1
#
_cell.length_a   1.000
_cell.length_b   1.000
_cell.length_c   1.000
_cell.angle_alpha   90.00
_cell.angle_beta   90.00
_cell.angle_gamma   90.00
#
_symmetry.space_group_name_H-M   'P 1'
#
loop_
_entity.id
_entity.type
_entity.pdbx_description
1 polymer ?
#
loop_
_entity_poly.entity_id
_entity_poly.type
_entity_poly.pdbx_seq_one_letter_code
_entity_poly.pdbx_strand_id
1 'polypeptide(L)'
;MSTIPSIKILFLCTSHNSLSQRLSLVLQDKGYHVTVELAISPQIMIQATELASPDLIICPFLTKKVPAEVYEKYLTLIVHPGPPGDAGPSAIDWVLLGDDGLEPDATKALVELSDNEYIQSSRGRSHWGVTVLQAIEEFDAGPVWAWNQFPISLDGPNALTKAGLYRGPVTQAAIAACLTAIERIISVAGSPNAINCNLVAEPAWAKSCASLGQEFLGGVTRTRPLLKSTERAWDPAIHSAAFVARRLRASDSQPGVQMKLFGDRSLYLYGGTIEEHQTLPTGPPGAIVAQRASAVLVRTADNKGVWITHLRRLKPKSDTLLPAKLPAMLCLRSIPELASELDLDAVPVWELEGFTKVPGTFQETWIDYENLEGGFKTAFVYSDFYNGAASTAQCQALLLAIQEAVKPENELKALVLMGGGYWSNGIHLGVCSTDIARESWRNINAINDCVQAVLEQTKIVTFAAIRGNAAAGGFALATCCDFVFSVDSAVINPHYRAVGLYGSEYHTLTWYSRAGEENARKFLRSMLPMSAAGAQRLGLVDRVIENSTDRVKDIRQAVATTLAARASETPAGAPWTRSVCGRDATVNVSDAVPQRKQAWFKRLPQPLSEYRHQELEFMKYNFTDARYHACVAAFTGKGAARSTPLRFALHRRFVSWHASPITDPEEAVDYFAYPSPPPSSVVHAALGISEPSRPIELVPPPLLRPICYNINQDPELPAMLFPSPSSPDSMIFNSSEDEHSQPLNFGVVMSRIKAAFSPKQENKLRPSRSLNFNVLPTSKPVSTVVDGKASSNQNPVTHQMACYYNAVETP
;
A
#
# COMPACT_ATOMS: atom_id res chain seq x y z
N MET A 1 4.12 -34.26 -9.44
CA MET A 1 3.96 -33.09 -8.56
C MET A 1 4.57 -33.43 -7.21
N SER A 2 5.73 -32.86 -6.87
CA SER A 2 6.34 -33.03 -5.55
C SER A 2 5.70 -32.05 -4.56
N THR A 3 4.76 -32.52 -3.77
CA THR A 3 4.09 -31.72 -2.73
C THR A 3 5.06 -31.45 -1.58
N ILE A 4 5.78 -30.33 -1.65
CA ILE A 4 6.48 -29.78 -0.49
C ILE A 4 5.41 -29.52 0.59
N PRO A 5 5.54 -30.04 1.81
CA PRO A 5 4.56 -29.78 2.87
C PRO A 5 4.52 -28.27 3.16
N SER A 6 3.31 -27.71 3.20
CA SER A 6 3.11 -26.27 3.37
C SER A 6 3.42 -25.85 4.81
N ILE A 7 4.38 -24.94 4.96
CA ILE A 7 4.75 -24.31 6.23
C ILE A 7 3.57 -23.47 6.73
N LYS A 8 3.20 -23.67 7.99
CA LYS A 8 2.28 -22.85 8.76
C LYS A 8 3.02 -21.67 9.35
N ILE A 9 2.67 -20.48 8.89
CA ILE A 9 3.26 -19.22 9.29
C ILE A 9 2.23 -18.43 10.11
N LEU A 10 2.56 -18.14 11.37
CA LEU A 10 1.80 -17.19 12.18
C LEU A 10 2.41 -15.80 12.06
N PHE A 11 1.59 -14.81 11.71
CA PHE A 11 1.96 -13.40 11.82
C PHE A 11 1.55 -12.84 13.17
N LEU A 12 2.50 -12.26 13.92
CA LEU A 12 2.21 -11.40 15.06
C LEU A 12 2.41 -9.94 14.64
N CYS A 13 1.32 -9.16 14.63
CA CYS A 13 1.32 -7.79 14.11
C CYS A 13 0.63 -6.81 15.06
N THR A 14 1.17 -5.61 15.28
CA THR A 14 0.41 -4.52 15.96
C THR A 14 -0.84 -4.15 15.15
N SER A 15 -0.76 -4.21 13.81
CA SER A 15 -1.91 -4.08 12.91
C SER A 15 -1.65 -4.83 11.61
N HIS A 16 -2.69 -5.32 10.94
CA HIS A 16 -2.57 -5.92 9.61
C HIS A 16 -2.41 -4.83 8.52
N ASN A 17 -1.27 -4.14 8.57
CA ASN A 17 -0.90 -3.01 7.71
C ASN A 17 -0.54 -3.42 6.27
N SER A 18 -0.15 -2.45 5.44
CA SER A 18 0.22 -2.68 4.02
C SER A 18 1.34 -3.71 3.82
N LEU A 19 2.36 -3.73 4.67
CA LEU A 19 3.46 -4.69 4.57
C LEU A 19 2.99 -6.10 4.91
N SER A 20 2.31 -6.27 6.05
CA SER A 20 1.80 -7.59 6.45
C SER A 20 0.74 -8.13 5.47
N GLN A 21 -0.16 -7.31 4.92
CA GLN A 21 -1.09 -7.74 3.86
C GLN A 21 -0.36 -8.16 2.59
N ARG A 22 0.66 -7.41 2.15
CA ARG A 22 1.41 -7.78 0.94
C ARG A 22 2.22 -9.05 1.16
N LEU A 23 2.88 -9.19 2.31
CA LEU A 23 3.67 -10.36 2.63
C LEU A 23 2.78 -11.61 2.78
N SER A 24 1.61 -11.51 3.43
CA SER A 24 0.70 -12.66 3.54
C SER A 24 0.23 -13.14 2.16
N LEU A 25 -0.12 -12.21 1.26
CA LEU A 25 -0.50 -12.54 -0.11
C LEU A 25 0.65 -13.21 -0.89
N VAL A 26 1.87 -12.68 -0.81
CA VAL A 26 3.04 -13.26 -1.50
C VAL A 26 3.40 -14.66 -0.97
N LEU A 27 3.24 -14.89 0.33
CA LEU A 27 3.45 -16.21 0.93
C LEU A 27 2.34 -17.20 0.56
N GLN A 28 1.07 -16.75 0.53
CA GLN A 28 -0.08 -17.56 0.09
C GLN A 28 0.00 -17.93 -1.40
N ASP A 29 0.36 -17.00 -2.28
CA ASP A 29 0.59 -17.27 -3.71
C ASP A 29 1.81 -18.22 -3.93
N LYS A 30 2.70 -18.38 -2.94
CA LYS A 30 3.77 -19.41 -2.89
C LYS A 30 3.35 -20.74 -2.22
N GLY A 31 2.10 -20.86 -1.76
CA GLY A 31 1.56 -22.07 -1.16
C GLY A 31 1.78 -22.22 0.35
N TYR A 32 2.24 -21.20 1.07
CA TYR A 32 2.35 -21.21 2.52
C TYR A 32 1.01 -20.92 3.22
N HIS A 33 0.74 -21.59 4.33
CA HIS A 33 -0.44 -21.31 5.16
C HIS A 33 -0.16 -20.14 6.10
N VAL A 34 -0.75 -18.97 5.82
CA VAL A 34 -0.60 -17.77 6.68
C VAL A 34 -1.86 -17.54 7.51
N THR A 35 -1.71 -17.48 8.84
CA THR A 35 -2.70 -16.92 9.77
C THR A 35 -2.12 -15.68 10.45
N VAL A 36 -2.97 -14.73 10.83
CA VAL A 36 -2.55 -13.51 11.53
C VAL A 36 -3.16 -13.47 12.93
N GLU A 37 -2.40 -12.96 13.90
CA GLU A 37 -2.90 -12.49 15.19
C GLU A 37 -2.42 -11.05 15.46
N LEU A 38 -3.29 -10.24 16.04
CA LEU A 38 -2.92 -8.92 16.51
C LEU A 38 -2.20 -8.97 17.87
N ALA A 39 -1.07 -8.29 17.97
CA ALA A 39 -0.24 -8.16 19.18
C ALA A 39 -0.91 -7.24 20.22
N ILE A 40 -2.07 -7.64 20.73
CA ILE A 40 -2.88 -6.87 21.68
C ILE A 40 -2.25 -6.94 23.07
N SER A 41 -1.93 -8.14 23.56
CA SER A 41 -1.23 -8.38 24.83
C SER A 41 -0.30 -9.59 24.76
N PRO A 42 0.67 -9.73 25.69
CA PRO A 42 1.49 -10.94 25.83
C PRO A 42 0.67 -12.23 25.88
N GLN A 43 -0.39 -12.26 26.68
CA GLN A 43 -1.24 -13.43 26.89
C GLN A 43 -1.99 -13.83 25.61
N ILE A 44 -2.44 -12.85 24.81
CA ILE A 44 -3.09 -13.10 23.52
C ILE A 44 -2.08 -13.68 22.51
N MET A 45 -0.85 -13.17 22.48
CA MET A 45 0.21 -13.72 21.61
C MET A 45 0.57 -15.16 21.99
N ILE A 46 0.76 -15.46 23.28
CA ILE A 46 1.03 -16.82 23.77
C ILE A 46 -0.11 -17.76 23.36
N GLN A 47 -1.36 -17.43 23.71
CA GLN A 47 -2.53 -18.26 23.36
C GLN A 47 -2.66 -18.49 21.85
N ALA A 48 -2.43 -17.47 21.02
CA ALA A 48 -2.49 -17.61 19.56
C ALA A 48 -1.40 -18.54 19.03
N THR A 49 -0.20 -18.53 19.60
CA THR A 49 0.89 -19.43 19.19
C THR A 49 0.65 -20.88 19.59
N GLU A 50 -0.04 -21.12 20.72
CA GLU A 50 -0.49 -22.44 21.12
C GLU A 50 -1.58 -22.97 20.19
N LEU A 51 -2.63 -22.16 19.95
CA LEU A 51 -3.74 -22.51 19.06
C LEU A 51 -3.32 -22.71 17.60
N ALA A 52 -2.42 -21.85 17.08
CA ALA A 52 -1.95 -21.96 15.70
C ALA A 52 -0.95 -23.11 15.51
N SER A 53 -0.18 -23.46 16.55
CA SER A 53 0.95 -24.40 16.49
C SER A 53 1.78 -24.24 15.19
N PRO A 54 2.37 -23.04 14.97
CA PRO A 54 3.03 -22.69 13.72
C PRO A 54 4.41 -23.36 13.62
N ASP A 55 4.84 -23.60 12.38
CA ASP A 55 6.21 -24.03 12.09
C ASP A 55 7.19 -22.82 12.14
N LEU A 56 6.68 -21.63 11.80
CA LEU A 56 7.44 -20.37 11.79
C LEU A 56 6.56 -19.19 12.25
N ILE A 57 7.12 -18.27 13.05
CA ILE A 57 6.48 -17.00 13.36
C ILE A 57 7.22 -15.88 12.62
N ILE A 58 6.46 -14.96 12.01
CA ILE A 58 7.01 -13.73 11.41
C ILE A 58 6.29 -12.54 12.03
N CYS A 59 7.02 -11.47 12.29
CA CYS A 59 6.53 -10.23 12.86
C CYS A 59 6.79 -9.07 11.87
N PRO A 60 5.94 -8.88 10.83
CA PRO A 60 6.16 -7.86 9.81
C PRO A 60 6.01 -6.42 10.32
N PHE A 61 5.32 -6.22 11.46
CA PHE A 61 5.14 -4.91 12.09
C PHE A 61 4.75 -5.06 13.56
N LEU A 62 5.66 -4.71 14.47
CA LEU A 62 5.40 -4.70 15.92
C LEU A 62 5.76 -3.35 16.56
N THR A 63 5.06 -3.08 17.67
CA THR A 63 5.32 -1.95 18.58
C THR A 63 5.42 -2.41 20.04
N LYS A 64 5.33 -3.73 20.29
CA LYS A 64 5.40 -4.40 21.59
C LYS A 64 6.38 -5.58 21.48
N LYS A 65 7.06 -5.93 22.56
CA LYS A 65 7.92 -7.13 22.61
C LYS A 65 7.09 -8.41 22.37
N VAL A 66 7.69 -9.38 21.69
CA VAL A 66 7.22 -10.77 21.70
C VAL A 66 7.60 -11.40 23.06
N PRO A 67 6.73 -12.19 23.71
CA PRO A 67 7.06 -12.85 24.98
C PRO A 67 8.11 -13.95 24.81
N ALA A 68 8.91 -14.22 25.85
CA ALA A 68 9.95 -15.26 25.82
C ALA A 68 9.33 -16.65 25.59
N GLU A 69 8.17 -16.91 26.20
CA GLU A 69 7.38 -18.13 26.05
C GLU A 69 6.99 -18.44 24.59
N VAL A 70 7.04 -17.44 23.71
CA VAL A 70 6.85 -17.58 22.26
C VAL A 70 8.18 -17.80 21.54
N TYR A 71 9.17 -16.90 21.70
CA TYR A 71 10.39 -16.95 20.89
C TYR A 71 11.40 -18.04 21.34
N GLU A 72 11.34 -18.49 22.60
CA GLU A 72 12.11 -19.64 23.09
C GLU A 72 11.51 -20.98 22.64
N LYS A 73 10.25 -20.99 22.18
CA LYS A 73 9.53 -22.21 21.74
C LYS A 73 9.45 -22.34 20.22
N TYR A 74 9.25 -21.25 19.51
CA TYR A 74 9.08 -21.22 18.06
C TYR A 74 10.09 -20.26 17.41
N LEU A 75 10.65 -20.66 16.26
CA LEU A 75 11.49 -19.76 15.48
C LEU A 75 10.67 -18.53 15.08
N THR A 76 11.09 -17.37 15.59
CA THR A 76 10.36 -16.12 15.48
C THR A 76 11.22 -15.08 14.80
N LEU A 77 10.75 -14.51 13.68
CA LEU A 77 11.47 -13.52 12.89
C LEU A 77 10.86 -12.12 13.05
N ILE A 78 11.68 -11.13 13.38
CA ILE A 78 11.33 -9.71 13.38
C ILE A 78 11.75 -9.09 12.04
N VAL A 79 10.86 -8.33 11.42
CA VAL A 79 11.17 -7.51 10.23
C VAL A 79 11.52 -6.10 10.69
N HIS A 80 12.81 -5.81 10.81
CA HIS A 80 13.33 -4.49 11.19
C HIS A 80 13.53 -3.60 9.96
N PRO A 81 12.92 -2.41 9.87
CA PRO A 81 13.06 -1.49 8.72
C PRO A 81 14.39 -0.70 8.72
N GLY A 82 15.48 -1.39 9.04
CA GLY A 82 16.86 -0.92 8.96
C GLY A 82 17.82 -2.01 8.47
N PRO A 83 19.01 -1.64 7.96
CA PRO A 83 20.08 -2.57 7.59
C PRO A 83 20.66 -3.31 8.83
N PRO A 84 21.47 -4.37 8.67
CA PRO A 84 22.05 -5.11 9.79
C PRO A 84 22.86 -4.20 10.72
N GLY A 85 22.62 -4.31 12.03
CA GLY A 85 23.27 -3.47 13.04
C GLY A 85 22.68 -2.05 13.17
N ASP A 86 21.63 -1.72 12.44
CA ASP A 86 20.69 -0.67 12.83
C ASP A 86 19.66 -1.26 13.81
N ALA A 87 19.26 -0.48 14.81
CA ALA A 87 18.34 -0.94 15.85
C ALA A 87 17.55 0.23 16.43
N GLY A 88 16.28 0.00 16.77
CA GLY A 88 15.44 0.97 17.47
C GLY A 88 14.17 1.39 16.74
N PRO A 89 13.18 1.94 17.47
CA PRO A 89 11.79 2.10 17.00
C PRO A 89 11.57 3.30 16.05
N SER A 90 12.65 3.87 15.50
CA SER A 90 12.59 5.08 14.65
C SER A 90 13.60 5.05 13.49
N ALA A 91 14.07 3.86 13.09
CA ALA A 91 15.05 3.65 12.01
C ALA A 91 14.84 4.54 10.76
N ILE A 92 13.64 4.46 10.14
CA ILE A 92 13.31 5.25 8.94
C ILE A 92 13.30 6.76 9.25
N ASP A 93 12.86 7.16 10.44
CA ASP A 93 12.81 8.56 10.84
C ASP A 93 14.21 9.18 10.90
N TRP A 94 15.16 8.50 11.54
CA TRP A 94 16.55 8.96 11.68
C TRP A 94 17.26 9.09 10.33
N VAL A 95 17.18 8.07 9.46
CA VAL A 95 17.79 8.16 8.13
C VAL A 95 17.15 9.26 7.29
N LEU A 96 15.83 9.49 7.40
CA LEU A 96 15.16 10.58 6.67
C LEU A 96 15.43 11.97 7.24
N LEU A 97 15.84 12.12 8.50
CA LEU A 97 16.44 13.38 8.98
C LEU A 97 17.83 13.62 8.36
N GLY A 98 18.52 12.55 7.98
CA GLY A 98 19.86 12.56 7.39
C GLY A 98 20.95 11.96 8.28
N ASP A 99 20.59 11.14 9.28
CA ASP A 99 21.57 10.45 10.13
C ASP A 99 22.45 9.52 9.29
N ASP A 100 23.74 9.85 9.20
CA ASP A 100 24.77 9.04 8.52
C ASP A 100 25.45 8.02 9.45
N GLY A 101 25.14 8.07 10.76
CA GLY A 101 25.68 7.16 11.76
C GLY A 101 27.13 7.42 12.17
N LEU A 102 27.77 8.49 11.67
CA LEU A 102 29.14 8.82 12.06
C LEU A 102 29.24 9.17 13.55
N GLU A 103 28.40 10.09 14.03
CA GLU A 103 28.30 10.42 15.46
C GLU A 103 27.63 9.27 16.24
N PRO A 104 28.35 8.63 17.19
CA PRO A 104 27.79 7.54 17.99
C PRO A 104 26.68 7.99 18.95
N ASP A 105 26.78 9.16 19.58
CA ASP A 105 25.80 9.64 20.56
C ASP A 105 24.55 10.19 19.86
N ALA A 106 23.38 9.60 20.16
CA ALA A 106 22.13 9.99 19.52
C ALA A 106 21.68 11.42 19.86
N THR A 107 22.09 11.98 21.00
CA THR A 107 21.75 13.36 21.39
C THR A 107 22.56 14.35 20.56
N LYS A 108 23.87 14.13 20.44
CA LYS A 108 24.74 14.93 19.56
C LYS A 108 24.36 14.80 18.09
N ALA A 109 24.06 13.59 17.62
CA ALA A 109 23.59 13.37 16.26
C ALA A 109 22.30 14.16 15.98
N LEU A 110 21.35 14.19 16.92
CA LEU A 110 20.14 15.02 16.78
C LEU A 110 20.45 16.52 16.77
N VAL A 111 21.44 17.00 17.53
CA VAL A 111 21.89 18.40 17.50
C VAL A 111 22.49 18.74 16.14
N GLU A 112 23.40 17.92 15.60
CA GLU A 112 23.94 18.10 14.22
C GLU A 112 22.83 18.13 13.17
N LEU A 113 21.89 17.17 13.22
CA LEU A 113 20.74 17.09 12.32
C LEU A 113 19.75 18.26 12.48
N SER A 114 19.91 19.08 13.53
CA SER A 114 19.07 20.24 13.83
C SER A 114 19.70 21.58 13.38
N ASP A 115 20.74 21.54 12.55
CA ASP A 115 21.33 22.72 11.91
C ASP A 115 21.00 22.78 10.40
N ASN A 116 20.88 24.00 9.86
CA ASN A 116 20.82 24.22 8.41
C ASN A 116 22.13 23.83 7.70
N GLU A 117 23.29 24.08 8.32
CA GLU A 117 24.60 23.77 7.72
C GLU A 117 24.72 22.26 7.42
N TYR A 118 24.21 21.42 8.32
CA TYR A 118 24.15 19.98 8.10
C TYR A 118 23.32 19.62 6.86
N ILE A 119 22.13 20.20 6.71
CA ILE A 119 21.27 19.97 5.53
C ILE A 119 21.97 20.43 4.25
N GLN A 120 22.61 21.61 4.27
CA GLN A 120 23.32 22.17 3.12
C GLN A 120 24.56 21.35 2.72
N SER A 121 25.24 20.72 3.68
CA SER A 121 26.39 19.83 3.42
C SER A 121 26.05 18.61 2.57
N SER A 122 24.76 18.32 2.36
CA SER A 122 24.26 17.11 1.68
C SER A 122 24.70 15.79 2.34
N ARG A 123 25.13 15.84 3.62
CA ARG A 123 25.37 14.64 4.44
C ARG A 123 24.08 13.83 4.60
N GLY A 124 24.27 12.51 4.62
CA GLY A 124 23.22 11.52 4.63
C GLY A 124 23.68 10.22 3.98
N ARG A 125 22.81 9.21 3.96
CA ARG A 125 23.11 7.90 3.40
C ARG A 125 22.66 7.80 1.95
N SER A 126 23.44 7.14 1.12
CA SER A 126 23.07 6.80 -0.27
C SER A 126 22.10 5.61 -0.34
N HIS A 127 22.12 4.74 0.66
CA HIS A 127 21.33 3.52 0.74
C HIS A 127 20.72 3.32 2.13
N TRP A 128 19.59 2.60 2.17
CA TRP A 128 19.00 2.05 3.38
C TRP A 128 18.65 0.58 3.18
N GLY A 129 18.11 -0.10 4.20
CA GLY A 129 17.82 -1.52 4.13
C GLY A 129 16.71 -1.99 5.05
N VAL A 130 16.43 -3.29 4.98
CA VAL A 130 15.51 -4.03 5.85
C VAL A 130 16.15 -5.35 6.23
N THR A 131 16.06 -5.70 7.51
CA THR A 131 16.65 -6.90 8.10
C THR A 131 15.57 -7.83 8.63
N VAL A 132 15.73 -9.12 8.39
CA VAL A 132 14.90 -10.18 8.97
C VAL A 132 15.79 -10.94 9.95
N LEU A 133 15.57 -10.69 11.23
CA LEU A 133 16.38 -11.17 12.35
C LEU A 133 15.55 -12.03 13.30
N GLN A 134 16.18 -12.97 13.98
CA GLN A 134 15.52 -13.82 14.97
C GLN A 134 15.24 -13.05 16.27
N ALA A 135 14.07 -13.24 16.86
CA ALA A 135 13.73 -12.66 18.15
C ALA A 135 14.56 -13.29 19.28
N ILE A 136 15.13 -12.44 20.12
CA ILE A 136 15.81 -12.76 21.38
C ILE A 136 15.42 -11.69 22.43
N GLU A 137 15.90 -11.79 23.67
CA GLU A 137 15.56 -10.81 24.71
C GLU A 137 16.09 -9.39 24.42
N GLU A 138 17.27 -9.29 23.80
CA GLU A 138 17.87 -8.03 23.39
C GLU A 138 17.22 -7.48 22.10
N PHE A 139 16.88 -6.18 22.12
CA PHE A 139 16.08 -5.54 21.07
C PHE A 139 16.88 -5.37 19.76
N ASP A 140 16.32 -5.86 18.65
CA ASP A 140 16.91 -5.85 17.29
C ASP A 140 18.34 -6.45 17.18
N ALA A 141 18.81 -7.21 18.18
CA ALA A 141 20.18 -7.72 18.26
C ALA A 141 20.34 -9.20 17.87
N GLY A 142 19.25 -9.89 17.50
CA GLY A 142 19.26 -11.32 17.23
C GLY A 142 19.88 -11.72 15.88
N PRO A 143 20.17 -13.02 15.67
CA PRO A 143 20.78 -13.52 14.44
C PRO A 143 20.04 -13.13 13.16
N VAL A 144 20.79 -12.60 12.18
CA VAL A 144 20.23 -12.15 10.89
C VAL A 144 20.08 -13.34 9.94
N TRP A 145 18.84 -13.66 9.57
CA TRP A 145 18.54 -14.72 8.60
C TRP A 145 18.64 -14.22 7.16
N ALA A 146 18.19 -13.00 6.88
CA ALA A 146 18.38 -12.33 5.59
C ALA A 146 18.17 -10.81 5.71
N TRP A 147 18.69 -10.05 4.75
CA TRP A 147 18.46 -8.61 4.65
C TRP A 147 18.66 -8.13 3.21
N ASN A 148 18.05 -7.00 2.87
CA ASN A 148 18.15 -6.35 1.56
C ASN A 148 18.41 -4.84 1.71
N GLN A 149 19.00 -4.23 0.69
CA GLN A 149 19.23 -2.77 0.61
C GLN A 149 18.71 -2.16 -0.69
N PHE A 150 18.47 -0.85 -0.67
CA PHE A 150 17.97 -0.03 -1.76
C PHE A 150 18.53 1.40 -1.66
N PRO A 151 18.65 2.13 -2.78
CA PRO A 151 19.05 3.54 -2.77
C PRO A 151 17.97 4.43 -2.12
N ILE A 152 18.39 5.53 -1.48
CA ILE A 152 17.50 6.52 -0.87
C ILE A 152 17.86 7.94 -1.31
N SER A 153 16.85 8.79 -1.46
CA SER A 153 17.01 10.23 -1.71
C SER A 153 16.34 11.02 -0.59
N LEU A 154 17.10 11.90 0.06
CA LEU A 154 16.61 12.72 1.17
C LEU A 154 15.90 14.00 0.71
N ASP A 155 16.35 14.57 -0.41
CA ASP A 155 15.87 15.83 -0.98
C ASP A 155 15.70 15.74 -2.52
N GLY A 156 15.20 16.83 -3.12
CA GLY A 156 14.87 16.89 -4.54
C GLY A 156 13.55 16.18 -4.90
N PRO A 157 13.23 16.07 -6.21
CA PRO A 157 11.93 15.57 -6.67
C PRO A 157 11.69 14.07 -6.36
N ASN A 158 12.75 13.31 -6.06
CA ASN A 158 12.68 11.89 -5.72
C ASN A 158 12.59 11.64 -4.19
N ALA A 159 12.56 12.69 -3.36
CA ALA A 159 12.50 12.55 -1.91
C ALA A 159 11.14 12.00 -1.45
N LEU A 160 11.16 10.86 -0.78
CA LEU A 160 9.95 10.21 -0.27
C LEU A 160 9.61 10.66 1.15
N THR A 161 8.32 10.69 1.47
CA THR A 161 7.86 10.64 2.87
C THR A 161 8.23 9.29 3.49
N LYS A 162 8.29 9.19 4.83
CA LYS A 162 8.47 7.91 5.52
C LYS A 162 7.42 6.88 5.08
N ALA A 163 6.16 7.29 4.91
CA ALA A 163 5.09 6.43 4.41
C ALA A 163 5.30 6.00 2.94
N GLY A 164 5.85 6.88 2.09
CA GLY A 164 6.26 6.53 0.73
C GLY A 164 7.39 5.50 0.70
N LEU A 165 8.45 5.74 1.48
CA LEU A 165 9.58 4.83 1.62
C LEU A 165 9.14 3.45 2.17
N TYR A 166 8.27 3.45 3.19
CA TYR A 166 7.73 2.25 3.82
C TYR A 166 6.94 1.39 2.81
N ARG A 167 6.04 1.99 2.04
CA ARG A 167 5.18 1.29 1.07
C ARG A 167 5.88 0.87 -0.22
N GLY A 168 6.93 1.60 -0.61
CA GLY A 168 7.76 1.29 -1.77
C GLY A 168 9.00 0.47 -1.39
N PRO A 169 10.21 1.06 -1.40
CA PRO A 169 11.47 0.31 -1.24
C PRO A 169 11.56 -0.60 -0.02
N VAL A 170 11.11 -0.15 1.16
CA VAL A 170 11.11 -0.96 2.40
C VAL A 170 10.24 -2.19 2.25
N THR A 171 9.01 -2.07 1.75
CA THR A 171 8.12 -3.23 1.56
C THR A 171 8.71 -4.21 0.53
N GLN A 172 9.32 -3.73 -0.55
CA GLN A 172 9.98 -4.59 -1.53
C GLN A 172 11.17 -5.35 -0.93
N ALA A 173 12.04 -4.65 -0.19
CA ALA A 173 13.18 -5.25 0.50
C ALA A 173 12.76 -6.24 1.58
N ALA A 174 11.74 -5.92 2.37
CA ALA A 174 11.17 -6.79 3.40
C ALA A 174 10.68 -8.12 2.82
N ILE A 175 9.97 -8.10 1.68
CA ILE A 175 9.46 -9.30 1.03
C ILE A 175 10.62 -10.17 0.52
N ALA A 176 11.60 -9.57 -0.17
CA ALA A 176 12.77 -10.30 -0.68
C ALA A 176 13.57 -10.94 0.47
N ALA A 177 13.78 -10.21 1.57
CA ALA A 177 14.46 -10.72 2.75
C ALA A 177 13.66 -11.83 3.44
N CYS A 178 12.34 -11.67 3.62
CA CYS A 178 11.50 -12.71 4.25
C CYS A 178 11.50 -14.02 3.45
N LEU A 179 11.39 -13.93 2.12
CA LEU A 179 11.46 -15.11 1.25
C LEU A 179 12.82 -15.81 1.35
N THR A 180 13.91 -15.04 1.28
CA THR A 180 15.27 -15.58 1.42
C THR A 180 15.50 -16.20 2.81
N ALA A 181 14.96 -15.58 3.87
CA ALA A 181 15.04 -16.11 5.23
C ALA A 181 14.33 -17.47 5.33
N ILE A 182 13.11 -17.60 4.79
CA ILE A 182 12.38 -18.88 4.78
C ILE A 182 13.15 -19.95 4.00
N GLU A 183 13.68 -19.61 2.82
CA GLU A 183 14.50 -20.54 2.00
C GLU A 183 15.75 -21.02 2.76
N ARG A 184 16.44 -20.11 3.46
CA ARG A 184 17.59 -20.42 4.32
C ARG A 184 17.20 -21.28 5.53
N ILE A 185 16.08 -20.99 6.19
CA ILE A 185 15.55 -21.77 7.32
C ILE A 185 15.26 -23.22 6.89
N ILE A 186 14.56 -23.40 5.77
CA ILE A 186 14.28 -24.74 5.20
C ILE A 186 15.59 -25.47 4.88
N SER A 187 16.58 -24.77 4.29
CA SER A 187 17.87 -25.35 3.96
C SER A 187 18.68 -25.79 5.18
N VAL A 188 18.62 -25.06 6.29
CA VAL A 188 19.33 -25.42 7.55
C VAL A 188 18.57 -26.50 8.32
N ALA A 189 17.23 -26.47 8.32
CA ALA A 189 16.39 -27.49 8.94
C ALA A 189 16.44 -28.84 8.19
N GLY A 190 16.78 -28.84 6.90
CA GLY A 190 16.72 -30.00 6.01
C GLY A 190 15.30 -30.43 5.62
N SER A 191 14.27 -30.05 6.38
CA SER A 191 12.86 -30.21 6.02
C SER A 191 11.96 -29.21 6.78
N PRO A 192 10.77 -28.86 6.25
CA PRO A 192 9.79 -28.03 6.95
C PRO A 192 9.43 -28.51 8.36
N ASN A 193 9.31 -29.82 8.57
CA ASN A 193 8.93 -30.41 9.86
C ASN A 193 10.04 -30.35 10.93
N ALA A 194 11.24 -29.93 10.57
CA ALA A 194 12.39 -29.82 11.49
C ALA A 194 12.67 -28.36 11.93
N ILE A 195 11.85 -27.40 11.49
CA ILE A 195 11.99 -25.99 11.89
C ILE A 195 11.74 -25.85 13.39
N ASN A 196 12.68 -25.21 14.09
CA ASN A 196 12.60 -24.95 15.53
C ASN A 196 13.46 -23.73 15.92
N CYS A 197 13.28 -23.21 17.13
CA CYS A 197 13.96 -22.02 17.64
C CYS A 197 15.49 -22.14 17.75
N ASN A 198 16.05 -23.35 17.84
CA ASN A 198 17.49 -23.59 18.03
C ASN A 198 18.28 -23.66 16.72
N LEU A 199 17.66 -23.43 15.56
CA LEU A 199 18.36 -23.36 14.29
C LEU A 199 19.31 -22.14 14.28
N VAL A 200 20.53 -22.34 13.78
CA VAL A 200 21.58 -21.32 13.77
C VAL A 200 21.66 -20.67 12.39
N ALA A 201 21.56 -19.33 12.35
CA ALA A 201 21.79 -18.55 11.14
C ALA A 201 23.29 -18.41 10.85
N GLU A 202 23.69 -18.54 9.59
CA GLU A 202 25.10 -18.41 9.19
C GLU A 202 25.60 -16.96 9.37
N PRO A 203 26.70 -16.71 10.12
CA PRO A 203 27.20 -15.34 10.36
C PRO A 203 27.54 -14.53 9.11
N ALA A 204 27.80 -15.21 7.98
CA ALA A 204 28.01 -14.56 6.68
C ALA A 204 26.75 -13.85 6.13
N TRP A 205 25.55 -14.32 6.49
CA TRP A 205 24.29 -13.74 6.03
C TRP A 205 24.02 -12.33 6.60
N ALA A 206 24.57 -12.02 7.77
CA ALA A 206 24.55 -10.67 8.32
C ALA A 206 25.42 -9.68 7.50
N LYS A 207 26.43 -10.19 6.78
CA LYS A 207 27.41 -9.34 6.05
C LYS A 207 26.99 -9.04 4.61
N SER A 208 26.34 -9.98 3.92
CA SER A 208 26.02 -9.84 2.49
C SER A 208 24.51 -9.79 2.22
N CYS A 209 24.08 -8.71 1.56
CA CYS A 209 22.71 -8.48 1.10
C CYS A 209 22.22 -9.65 0.25
N ALA A 210 21.02 -10.16 0.55
CA ALA A 210 20.46 -11.34 -0.09
C ALA A 210 20.34 -11.24 -1.63
N SER A 211 19.98 -10.06 -2.15
CA SER A 211 19.79 -9.87 -3.61
C SER A 211 21.04 -9.44 -4.37
N LEU A 212 22.05 -8.87 -3.70
CA LEU A 212 23.22 -8.26 -4.36
C LEU A 212 24.56 -8.92 -4.00
N GLY A 213 24.62 -9.72 -2.93
CA GLY A 213 25.87 -10.30 -2.41
C GLY A 213 26.83 -9.28 -1.77
N GLN A 214 26.45 -8.01 -1.70
CA GLN A 214 27.28 -6.88 -1.25
C GLN A 214 27.04 -6.54 0.23
N GLU A 215 28.07 -5.97 0.86
CA GLU A 215 27.96 -5.32 2.18
C GLU A 215 27.10 -4.05 2.10
N PHE A 216 26.74 -3.47 3.24
CA PHE A 216 25.83 -2.32 3.29
C PHE A 216 26.49 -1.04 2.76
N LEU A 217 25.91 -0.49 1.69
CA LEU A 217 26.45 0.66 0.96
C LEU A 217 26.16 2.02 1.63
N GLY A 218 25.32 2.04 2.67
CA GLY A 218 24.91 3.26 3.37
C GLY A 218 25.74 3.61 4.61
N GLY A 219 26.91 2.98 4.80
CA GLY A 219 27.86 3.34 5.86
C GLY A 219 27.57 2.72 7.24
N VAL A 220 28.05 3.37 8.31
CA VAL A 220 28.01 2.83 9.68
C VAL A 220 26.60 2.88 10.26
N THR A 221 26.08 1.75 10.74
CA THR A 221 24.77 1.65 11.41
C THR A 221 24.90 1.88 12.92
N ARG A 222 23.80 2.27 13.59
CA ARG A 222 23.77 2.57 15.03
C ARG A 222 22.43 2.17 15.64
N THR A 223 22.42 1.85 16.93
CA THR A 223 21.19 1.85 17.72
C THR A 223 20.74 3.30 17.94
N ARG A 224 19.48 3.62 17.64
CA ARG A 224 18.90 4.96 17.83
C ARG A 224 17.62 4.91 18.69
N PRO A 225 17.40 5.89 19.59
CA PRO A 225 16.21 5.91 20.45
C PRO A 225 14.94 6.29 19.67
N LEU A 226 13.79 6.14 20.34
CA LEU A 226 12.51 6.69 19.87
C LEU A 226 12.62 8.21 19.70
N LEU A 227 12.45 8.68 18.47
CA LEU A 227 12.42 10.11 18.16
C LEU A 227 11.01 10.67 18.41
N LYS A 228 10.85 11.52 19.43
CA LYS A 228 9.55 12.07 19.84
C LYS A 228 8.98 13.02 18.80
N SER A 229 7.67 13.27 18.86
CA SER A 229 6.97 14.20 17.96
C SER A 229 7.47 15.65 18.06
N THR A 230 7.87 16.08 19.26
CA THR A 230 8.38 17.44 19.56
C THR A 230 9.85 17.63 19.18
N GLU A 231 10.65 16.56 19.18
CA GLU A 231 12.07 16.55 18.74
C GLU A 231 12.21 16.71 17.22
N ARG A 232 11.10 16.83 16.50
CA ARG A 232 11.01 17.10 15.05
C ARG A 232 10.58 18.53 14.73
N ALA A 233 10.27 19.33 15.75
CA ALA A 233 9.92 20.73 15.56
C ALA A 233 11.09 21.51 14.92
N TRP A 234 10.77 22.63 14.29
CA TRP A 234 11.74 23.60 13.81
C TRP A 234 11.43 24.97 14.41
N ASP A 235 12.45 25.81 14.48
CA ASP A 235 12.28 27.25 14.71
C ASP A 235 12.02 27.95 13.35
N PRO A 236 10.84 28.56 13.14
CA PRO A 236 10.53 29.26 11.88
C PRO A 236 11.48 30.42 11.56
N ALA A 237 12.08 31.07 12.56
CA ALA A 237 12.90 32.27 12.37
C ALA A 237 14.25 31.98 11.71
N ILE A 238 14.76 30.74 11.81
CA ILE A 238 16.10 30.36 11.33
C ILE A 238 16.10 29.22 10.32
N HIS A 239 15.13 28.29 10.34
CA HIS A 239 15.20 27.09 9.50
C HIS A 239 14.74 27.31 8.05
N SER A 240 15.51 26.74 7.13
CA SER A 240 15.27 26.76 5.68
C SER A 240 14.14 25.85 5.23
N ALA A 241 13.60 26.07 4.02
CA ALA A 241 12.60 25.18 3.43
C ALA A 241 13.08 23.73 3.30
N ALA A 242 14.36 23.50 2.99
CA ALA A 242 14.93 22.15 2.92
C ALA A 242 14.85 21.42 4.28
N PHE A 243 15.23 22.10 5.36
CA PHE A 243 15.14 21.58 6.73
C PHE A 243 13.70 21.22 7.11
N VAL A 244 12.77 22.17 6.94
CA VAL A 244 11.35 22.01 7.30
C VAL A 244 10.71 20.88 6.50
N ALA A 245 10.96 20.84 5.19
CA ALA A 245 10.42 19.82 4.30
C ALA A 245 10.95 18.41 4.67
N ARG A 246 12.23 18.27 5.02
CA ARG A 246 12.83 17.01 5.46
C ARG A 246 12.20 16.53 6.79
N ARG A 247 12.02 17.41 7.78
CA ARG A 247 11.36 17.11 9.07
C ARG A 247 9.90 16.66 8.90
N LEU A 248 9.15 17.30 8.00
CA LEU A 248 7.78 16.90 7.66
C LEU A 248 7.75 15.52 6.96
N ARG A 249 8.59 15.30 5.95
CA ARG A 249 8.67 14.01 5.21
C ARG A 249 9.04 12.84 6.12
N ALA A 250 10.02 13.00 7.02
CA ALA A 250 10.42 11.98 8.00
C ALA A 250 9.30 11.63 9.00
N SER A 251 8.37 12.55 9.23
CA SER A 251 7.29 12.43 10.22
C SER A 251 5.94 11.99 9.61
N ASP A 252 5.87 11.84 8.28
CA ASP A 252 4.66 11.44 7.56
C ASP A 252 4.65 9.92 7.28
N SER A 253 3.63 9.15 7.68
CA SER A 253 2.29 9.60 8.04
C SER A 253 2.04 9.74 9.53
N GLN A 254 2.95 9.27 10.40
CA GLN A 254 2.95 9.36 11.87
C GLN A 254 4.40 9.49 12.37
N PRO A 255 4.66 10.19 13.49
CA PRO A 255 3.70 10.85 14.39
C PRO A 255 3.24 12.23 13.91
N GLY A 256 3.83 12.78 12.85
CA GLY A 256 3.76 14.21 12.51
C GLY A 256 4.71 15.05 13.35
N VAL A 257 5.04 16.24 12.85
CA VAL A 257 5.85 17.21 13.61
C VAL A 257 4.94 17.91 14.62
N GLN A 258 5.26 17.87 15.91
CA GLN A 258 4.45 18.52 16.95
C GLN A 258 5.05 19.87 17.36
N MET A 259 4.38 20.97 16.98
CA MET A 259 4.84 22.32 17.33
C MET A 259 3.70 23.35 17.38
N LYS A 260 3.99 24.53 17.93
CA LYS A 260 3.14 25.73 17.94
C LYS A 260 3.53 26.63 16.76
N LEU A 261 2.98 26.36 15.58
CA LEU A 261 3.29 27.14 14.36
C LEU A 261 2.29 28.28 14.10
N PHE A 262 1.02 28.07 14.45
CA PHE A 262 -0.10 28.94 14.05
C PHE A 262 -0.82 29.53 15.27
N GLY A 263 -0.07 30.15 16.18
CA GLY A 263 -0.56 30.65 17.47
C GLY A 263 -0.10 29.82 18.67
N ASP A 264 -0.81 29.93 19.80
CA ASP A 264 -0.39 29.35 21.08
C ASP A 264 -0.60 27.81 21.20
N ARG A 265 -1.27 27.19 20.22
CA ARG A 265 -1.68 25.78 20.26
C ARG A 265 -0.70 24.88 19.52
N SER A 266 -0.33 23.77 20.15
CA SER A 266 0.41 22.71 19.48
C SER A 266 -0.51 21.96 18.52
N LEU A 267 0.00 21.62 17.33
CA LEU A 267 -0.65 20.74 16.34
C LEU A 267 0.37 19.72 15.82
N TYR A 268 -0.11 18.65 15.18
CA TYR A 268 0.72 17.73 14.39
C TYR A 268 0.67 18.11 12.91
N LEU A 269 1.84 18.36 12.31
CA LEU A 269 2.00 18.87 10.94
C LEU A 269 2.51 17.77 9.99
N TYR A 270 2.05 17.83 8.74
CA TYR A 270 2.33 16.85 7.67
C TYR A 270 2.40 17.52 6.29
N GLY A 271 3.15 16.92 5.35
CA GLY A 271 3.42 17.50 4.03
C GLY A 271 4.92 17.52 3.75
N GLY A 272 5.44 18.67 3.28
CA GLY A 272 6.86 18.85 3.02
C GLY A 272 7.23 18.95 1.53
N THR A 273 6.33 19.53 0.71
CA THR A 273 6.66 19.97 -0.66
C THR A 273 7.15 21.42 -0.60
N ILE A 274 8.35 21.69 -1.13
CA ILE A 274 8.88 23.05 -1.22
C ILE A 274 8.18 23.78 -2.37
N GLU A 275 7.90 25.07 -2.19
CA GLU A 275 7.48 25.97 -3.26
C GLU A 275 8.70 26.55 -3.97
N GLU A 276 8.83 26.22 -5.26
CA GLU A 276 9.90 26.63 -6.16
C GLU A 276 9.36 27.27 -7.45
N HIS A 277 8.04 27.25 -7.70
CA HIS A 277 7.43 27.76 -8.92
C HIS A 277 7.07 29.25 -8.83
N GLN A 278 6.61 29.74 -7.67
CA GLN A 278 6.19 31.13 -7.47
C GLN A 278 6.97 31.84 -6.36
N THR A 279 7.28 33.12 -6.58
CA THR A 279 7.88 33.99 -5.55
C THR A 279 6.85 34.33 -4.48
N LEU A 280 7.18 34.08 -3.20
CA LEU A 280 6.27 34.32 -2.09
C LEU A 280 6.07 35.82 -1.79
N PRO A 281 4.85 36.28 -1.44
CA PRO A 281 4.57 37.65 -0.98
C PRO A 281 5.28 37.96 0.34
N THR A 282 5.87 39.15 0.47
CA THR A 282 6.64 39.57 1.65
C THR A 282 5.88 39.36 2.96
N GLY A 283 6.53 38.74 3.95
CA GLY A 283 5.96 38.48 5.27
C GLY A 283 6.99 37.84 6.20
N PRO A 284 6.68 37.66 7.50
CA PRO A 284 7.58 37.02 8.44
C PRO A 284 7.65 35.50 8.21
N PRO A 285 8.78 34.84 8.54
CA PRO A 285 8.84 33.38 8.59
C PRO A 285 7.79 32.79 9.54
N GLY A 286 7.25 31.62 9.20
CA GLY A 286 6.13 30.97 9.91
C GLY A 286 4.74 31.44 9.48
N ALA A 287 4.61 32.57 8.77
CA ALA A 287 3.30 33.02 8.26
C ALA A 287 2.75 32.09 7.17
N ILE A 288 1.43 31.90 7.19
CA ILE A 288 0.67 31.35 6.04
C ILE A 288 0.61 32.46 4.98
N VAL A 289 1.16 32.21 3.79
CA VAL A 289 1.19 33.19 2.69
C VAL A 289 0.19 32.89 1.57
N ALA A 290 -0.30 31.65 1.48
CA ALA A 290 -1.28 31.21 0.50
C ALA A 290 -1.95 29.89 0.92
N GLN A 291 -3.05 29.55 0.26
CA GLN A 291 -3.71 28.24 0.31
C GLN A 291 -3.98 27.67 -1.08
N ARG A 292 -4.02 26.35 -1.22
CA ARG A 292 -4.42 25.62 -2.45
C ARG A 292 -4.95 24.25 -2.07
N ALA A 293 -6.09 23.84 -2.62
CA ALA A 293 -6.71 22.53 -2.34
C ALA A 293 -6.74 22.16 -0.83
N SER A 294 -7.09 23.14 0.02
CA SER A 294 -7.05 23.05 1.50
C SER A 294 -5.68 22.78 2.16
N ALA A 295 -4.57 22.77 1.43
CA ALA A 295 -3.22 22.90 1.98
C ALA A 295 -2.87 24.37 2.25
N VAL A 296 -1.91 24.60 3.16
CA VAL A 296 -1.36 25.93 3.45
C VAL A 296 0.11 26.02 3.05
N LEU A 297 0.50 27.13 2.42
CA LEU A 297 1.89 27.46 2.13
C LEU A 297 2.45 28.32 3.27
N VAL A 298 3.47 27.81 3.97
CA VAL A 298 4.13 28.53 5.07
C VAL A 298 5.50 29.02 4.67
N ARG A 299 5.79 30.29 4.91
CA ARG A 299 7.08 30.93 4.65
C ARG A 299 8.17 30.42 5.61
N THR A 300 9.38 30.20 5.09
CA THR A 300 10.57 29.80 5.86
C THR A 300 11.62 30.91 5.90
N ALA A 301 12.64 30.76 6.75
CA ALA A 301 13.64 31.80 7.01
C ALA A 301 14.47 32.19 5.77
N ASP A 302 14.66 31.26 4.84
CA ASP A 302 15.33 31.43 3.55
C ASP A 302 14.43 32.08 2.46
N ASN A 303 13.31 32.71 2.86
CA ASN A 303 12.32 33.36 1.99
C ASN A 303 11.60 32.44 0.98
N LYS A 304 11.78 31.13 1.10
CA LYS A 304 11.01 30.11 0.40
C LYS A 304 9.72 29.76 1.16
N GLY A 305 8.96 28.81 0.62
CA GLY A 305 7.79 28.26 1.29
C GLY A 305 7.77 26.74 1.31
N VAL A 306 7.05 26.18 2.28
CA VAL A 306 6.76 24.74 2.36
C VAL A 306 5.25 24.53 2.50
N TRP A 307 4.70 23.67 1.64
CA TRP A 307 3.31 23.24 1.69
C TRP A 307 3.10 22.22 2.82
N ILE A 308 2.28 22.62 3.79
CA ILE A 308 1.72 21.76 4.84
C ILE A 308 0.33 21.35 4.36
N THR A 309 0.17 20.10 3.97
CA THR A 309 -1.05 19.61 3.33
C THR A 309 -2.10 19.21 4.35
N HIS A 310 -1.67 18.67 5.50
CA HIS A 310 -2.55 18.12 6.52
C HIS A 310 -2.10 18.49 7.93
N LEU A 311 -3.08 18.56 8.83
CA LEU A 311 -2.90 18.81 10.25
C LEU A 311 -3.70 17.81 11.09
N ARG A 312 -3.33 17.65 12.35
CA ARG A 312 -4.13 16.95 13.37
C ARG A 312 -4.02 17.69 14.71
N ARG A 313 -5.16 17.86 15.40
CA ARG A 313 -5.24 18.39 16.77
C ARG A 313 -4.64 17.39 17.77
N LEU A 314 -4.07 17.88 18.87
CA LEU A 314 -3.66 17.01 19.98
C LEU A 314 -4.86 16.26 20.57
N LYS A 315 -4.62 15.03 21.03
CA LYS A 315 -5.63 14.23 21.75
C LYS A 315 -5.92 14.89 23.10
N PRO A 316 -7.18 15.22 23.43
CA PRO A 316 -7.56 15.59 24.80
C PRO A 316 -7.24 14.45 25.77
N LYS A 317 -6.93 14.77 27.04
CA LYS A 317 -6.66 13.75 28.07
C LYS A 317 -7.89 12.89 28.42
N SER A 318 -9.09 13.41 28.16
CA SER A 318 -10.36 12.70 28.33
C SER A 318 -10.62 11.63 27.27
N ASP A 319 -9.94 11.72 26.13
CA ASP A 319 -10.37 11.03 24.91
C ASP A 319 -9.52 9.78 24.68
N THR A 320 -10.17 8.68 24.30
CA THR A 320 -9.48 7.42 23.93
C THR A 320 -9.02 7.41 22.48
N LEU A 321 -9.70 8.16 21.61
CA LEU A 321 -9.43 8.25 20.18
C LEU A 321 -8.65 9.53 19.84
N LEU A 322 -7.76 9.45 18.85
CA LEU A 322 -7.12 10.63 18.28
C LEU A 322 -8.14 11.48 17.50
N PRO A 323 -7.98 12.81 17.44
CA PRO A 323 -8.66 13.60 16.43
C PRO A 323 -8.29 13.14 15.01
N ALA A 324 -9.25 13.22 14.10
CA ALA A 324 -9.01 12.96 12.68
C ALA A 324 -7.86 13.84 12.15
N LYS A 325 -7.05 13.26 11.24
CA LYS A 325 -6.13 14.07 10.43
C LYS A 325 -6.94 14.63 9.27
N LEU A 326 -6.90 15.95 9.08
CA LEU A 326 -7.67 16.68 8.08
C LEU A 326 -6.72 17.49 7.17
N PRO A 327 -7.16 17.87 5.96
CA PRO A 327 -6.50 18.91 5.17
C PRO A 327 -6.25 20.16 6.03
N ALA A 328 -5.12 20.84 5.84
CA ALA A 328 -4.63 21.85 6.77
C ALA A 328 -5.66 22.96 7.05
N MET A 329 -6.24 23.55 6.00
CA MET A 329 -7.27 24.60 6.14
C MET A 329 -8.54 24.11 6.84
N LEU A 330 -8.99 22.89 6.55
CA LEU A 330 -10.16 22.31 7.21
C LEU A 330 -9.88 22.07 8.71
N CYS A 331 -8.66 21.66 9.06
CA CYS A 331 -8.24 21.52 10.45
C CYS A 331 -8.18 22.87 11.18
N LEU A 332 -7.62 23.91 10.56
CA LEU A 332 -7.53 25.25 11.15
C LEU A 332 -8.93 25.85 11.35
N ARG A 333 -9.81 25.78 10.34
CA ARG A 333 -11.21 26.22 10.45
C ARG A 333 -12.04 25.43 11.48
N SER A 334 -11.63 24.21 11.84
CA SER A 334 -12.25 23.45 12.94
C SER A 334 -11.87 23.94 14.36
N ILE A 335 -11.08 25.02 14.45
CA ILE A 335 -10.65 25.66 15.70
C ILE A 335 -11.01 27.16 15.57
N PRO A 336 -12.22 27.58 15.98
CA PRO A 336 -12.72 28.92 15.70
C PRO A 336 -11.82 30.06 16.19
N GLU A 337 -11.12 29.87 17.31
CA GLU A 337 -10.23 30.90 17.85
C GLU A 337 -9.03 31.14 16.94
N LEU A 338 -8.39 30.07 16.45
CA LEU A 338 -7.28 30.17 15.49
C LEU A 338 -7.77 30.66 14.13
N ALA A 339 -8.99 30.31 13.73
CA ALA A 339 -9.55 30.78 12.46
C ALA A 339 -9.68 32.31 12.40
N SER A 340 -10.07 32.92 13.52
CA SER A 340 -10.12 34.38 13.70
C SER A 340 -8.75 35.01 13.95
N GLU A 341 -7.87 34.38 14.74
CA GLU A 341 -6.51 34.89 15.03
C GLU A 341 -5.64 34.99 13.77
N LEU A 342 -5.78 34.03 12.85
CA LEU A 342 -4.98 33.93 11.62
C LEU A 342 -5.62 34.65 10.41
N ASP A 343 -6.81 35.24 10.58
CA ASP A 343 -7.65 35.79 9.50
C ASP A 343 -7.69 34.86 8.26
N LEU A 344 -8.18 33.63 8.46
CA LEU A 344 -8.13 32.57 7.44
C LEU A 344 -8.94 32.86 6.17
N ASP A 345 -9.78 33.90 6.18
CA ASP A 345 -10.55 34.38 5.02
C ASP A 345 -9.75 35.40 4.19
N ALA A 346 -8.74 36.07 4.77
CA ALA A 346 -7.80 36.92 4.04
C ALA A 346 -6.64 36.15 3.37
N VAL A 347 -6.43 34.87 3.71
CA VAL A 347 -5.37 34.03 3.11
C VAL A 347 -5.66 33.79 1.61
N PRO A 348 -4.80 34.26 0.69
CA PRO A 348 -5.08 34.21 -0.74
C PRO A 348 -5.07 32.76 -1.27
N VAL A 349 -6.05 32.44 -2.11
CA VAL A 349 -6.09 31.16 -2.83
C VAL A 349 -5.18 31.24 -4.05
N TRP A 350 -4.19 30.36 -4.11
CA TRP A 350 -3.26 30.23 -5.24
C TRP A 350 -3.72 29.12 -6.16
N GLU A 351 -4.59 29.43 -7.11
CA GLU A 351 -4.99 28.47 -8.14
C GLU A 351 -3.85 28.19 -9.14
N LEU A 352 -3.92 27.03 -9.80
CA LEU A 352 -3.12 26.71 -10.99
C LEU A 352 -4.02 26.80 -12.21
N GLU A 353 -3.50 27.30 -13.33
CA GLU A 353 -4.27 27.42 -14.56
C GLU A 353 -4.42 26.05 -15.25
N GLY A 354 -5.66 25.57 -15.35
CA GLY A 354 -5.99 24.28 -15.95
C GLY A 354 -5.41 23.09 -15.17
N PHE A 355 -5.06 22.03 -15.90
CA PHE A 355 -4.58 20.77 -15.33
C PHE A 355 -3.17 20.38 -15.79
N THR A 356 -2.38 21.31 -16.33
CA THR A 356 -0.97 21.02 -16.68
C THR A 356 -0.16 20.72 -15.42
N LYS A 357 0.75 19.75 -15.46
CA LYS A 357 1.64 19.48 -14.32
C LYS A 357 2.65 20.61 -14.14
N VAL A 358 2.64 21.23 -12.97
CA VAL A 358 3.60 22.25 -12.56
C VAL A 358 4.66 21.62 -11.63
N PRO A 359 5.94 21.55 -12.03
CA PRO A 359 7.02 21.09 -11.15
C PRO A 359 7.28 22.07 -10.00
N GLY A 360 7.83 21.58 -8.88
CA GLY A 360 8.26 22.44 -7.77
C GLY A 360 7.13 23.10 -6.97
N THR A 361 5.90 22.57 -7.01
CA THR A 361 4.77 23.09 -6.22
C THR A 361 3.80 21.97 -5.82
N PHE A 362 2.89 22.25 -4.88
CA PHE A 362 1.85 21.31 -4.48
C PHE A 362 0.69 21.27 -5.51
N GLN A 363 0.44 20.11 -6.09
CA GLN A 363 -0.63 19.86 -7.05
C GLN A 363 -1.07 18.39 -6.98
N GLU A 364 -2.33 18.15 -6.62
CA GLU A 364 -2.89 16.80 -6.47
C GLU A 364 -3.41 16.21 -7.79
N THR A 365 -3.99 17.04 -8.67
CA THR A 365 -4.61 16.61 -9.94
C THR A 365 -3.94 17.27 -11.14
N TRP A 366 -3.62 16.47 -12.17
CA TRP A 366 -3.09 16.96 -13.45
C TRP A 366 -3.36 15.98 -14.60
N ILE A 367 -3.17 16.44 -15.83
CA ILE A 367 -3.32 15.67 -17.07
C ILE A 367 -2.03 15.78 -17.88
N ASP A 368 -1.40 14.64 -18.18
CA ASP A 368 -0.35 14.58 -19.20
C ASP A 368 -0.97 14.10 -20.53
N TYR A 369 -0.70 14.80 -21.64
CA TYR A 369 -1.13 14.38 -22.97
C TYR A 369 0.07 13.85 -23.77
N GLU A 370 -0.12 12.72 -24.46
CA GLU A 370 0.94 12.05 -25.21
C GLU A 370 0.39 11.37 -26.47
N ASN A 371 1.16 11.43 -27.57
CA ASN A 371 0.88 10.63 -28.76
C ASN A 371 1.65 9.32 -28.63
N LEU A 372 0.95 8.24 -28.25
CA LEU A 372 1.55 6.93 -28.11
C LEU A 372 1.91 6.32 -29.48
N GLU A 373 2.77 5.29 -29.46
CA GLU A 373 3.10 4.49 -30.64
C GLU A 373 1.82 4.03 -31.37
N GLY A 374 1.79 4.20 -32.69
CA GLY A 374 0.56 4.06 -33.50
C GLY A 374 -0.25 5.34 -33.69
N GLY A 375 0.16 6.47 -33.09
CA GLY A 375 -0.49 7.78 -33.25
C GLY A 375 -1.69 8.02 -32.34
N PHE A 376 -1.83 7.23 -31.27
CA PHE A 376 -2.97 7.34 -30.35
C PHE A 376 -2.77 8.49 -29.35
N LYS A 377 -3.37 9.65 -29.64
CA LYS A 377 -3.43 10.76 -28.68
C LYS A 377 -4.18 10.31 -27.42
N THR A 378 -3.48 10.32 -26.30
CA THR A 378 -3.91 9.72 -25.04
C THR A 378 -3.73 10.72 -23.90
N ALA A 379 -4.73 10.82 -23.02
CA ALA A 379 -4.65 11.62 -21.80
C ALA A 379 -4.43 10.74 -20.58
N PHE A 380 -3.44 11.09 -19.76
CA PHE A 380 -3.10 10.43 -18.50
C PHE A 380 -3.50 11.33 -17.34
N VAL A 381 -4.61 11.02 -16.67
CA VAL A 381 -5.15 11.80 -15.55
C VAL A 381 -4.61 11.25 -14.24
N TYR A 382 -3.91 12.09 -13.48
CA TYR A 382 -3.35 11.78 -12.18
C TYR A 382 -4.17 12.41 -11.06
N SER A 383 -4.20 11.72 -9.92
CA SER A 383 -4.93 12.14 -8.72
C SER A 383 -4.17 11.68 -7.47
N ASP A 384 -3.10 12.38 -7.12
CA ASP A 384 -2.21 12.04 -6.01
C ASP A 384 -2.75 12.50 -4.65
N PHE A 385 -3.98 12.10 -4.35
CA PHE A 385 -4.65 12.45 -3.10
C PHE A 385 -3.96 11.79 -1.91
N TYR A 386 -3.87 12.54 -0.82
CA TYR A 386 -3.17 12.10 0.38
C TYR A 386 -3.76 10.80 0.96
N ASN A 387 -2.92 9.76 1.09
CA ASN A 387 -3.32 8.37 1.39
C ASN A 387 -4.39 7.76 0.45
N GLY A 388 -4.55 8.29 -0.77
CA GLY A 388 -5.55 7.83 -1.74
C GLY A 388 -7.00 8.10 -1.32
N ALA A 389 -7.22 8.90 -0.27
CA ALA A 389 -8.54 9.22 0.25
C ALA A 389 -9.08 10.44 -0.52
N ALA A 390 -10.20 10.28 -1.23
CA ALA A 390 -10.75 11.31 -2.10
C ALA A 390 -11.93 12.01 -1.43
N SER A 391 -11.72 13.26 -0.96
CA SER A 391 -12.78 14.11 -0.40
C SER A 391 -13.74 14.62 -1.48
N THR A 392 -14.90 15.17 -1.10
CA THR A 392 -15.86 15.75 -2.06
C THR A 392 -15.19 16.72 -3.05
N ALA A 393 -14.35 17.65 -2.56
CA ALA A 393 -13.66 18.62 -3.40
C ALA A 393 -12.60 17.98 -4.32
N GLN A 394 -11.85 16.98 -3.83
CA GLN A 394 -10.89 16.24 -4.65
C GLN A 394 -11.58 15.42 -5.74
N CYS A 395 -12.74 14.84 -5.46
CA CYS A 395 -13.57 14.16 -6.45
C CYS A 395 -14.08 15.14 -7.51
N GLN A 396 -14.54 16.34 -7.11
CA GLN A 396 -14.94 17.39 -8.05
C GLN A 396 -13.77 17.84 -8.94
N ALA A 397 -12.57 18.00 -8.38
CA ALA A 397 -11.37 18.32 -9.17
C ALA A 397 -10.98 17.20 -10.15
N LEU A 398 -11.10 15.93 -9.75
CA LEU A 398 -10.90 14.78 -10.64
C LEU A 398 -11.96 14.72 -11.75
N LEU A 399 -13.23 14.96 -11.43
CA LEU A 399 -14.33 15.03 -12.41
C LEU A 399 -14.06 16.12 -13.44
N LEU A 400 -13.64 17.31 -13.01
CA LEU A 400 -13.28 18.41 -13.92
C LEU A 400 -12.07 18.04 -14.80
N ALA A 401 -11.06 17.34 -14.27
CA ALA A 401 -9.93 16.86 -15.07
C ALA A 401 -10.34 15.80 -16.10
N ILE A 402 -11.24 14.89 -15.74
CA ILE A 402 -11.81 13.89 -16.66
C ILE A 402 -12.62 14.60 -17.76
N GLN A 403 -13.47 15.56 -17.39
CA GLN A 403 -14.28 16.35 -18.32
C GLN A 403 -13.41 17.19 -19.27
N GLU A 404 -12.33 17.80 -18.76
CA GLU A 404 -11.33 18.52 -19.55
C GLU A 404 -10.68 17.58 -20.57
N ALA A 405 -10.19 16.42 -20.15
CA ALA A 405 -9.54 15.46 -21.02
C ALA A 405 -10.45 15.04 -22.19
N VAL A 406 -11.71 14.66 -21.90
CA VAL A 406 -12.64 14.09 -22.90
C VAL A 406 -13.36 15.13 -23.78
N LYS A 407 -13.00 16.42 -23.70
CA LYS A 407 -13.51 17.45 -24.62
C LYS A 407 -13.28 17.04 -26.09
N PRO A 408 -14.27 17.25 -26.99
CA PRO A 408 -14.13 16.94 -28.42
C PRO A 408 -12.87 17.54 -29.07
N GLU A 409 -12.52 18.77 -28.70
CA GLU A 409 -11.35 19.51 -29.18
C GLU A 409 -10.01 18.80 -28.91
N ASN A 410 -9.97 17.89 -27.92
CA ASN A 410 -8.78 17.12 -27.60
C ASN A 410 -8.57 15.91 -28.51
N GLU A 411 -9.55 15.49 -29.31
CA GLU A 411 -9.44 14.39 -30.31
C GLU A 411 -8.80 13.09 -29.75
N LEU A 412 -9.08 12.77 -28.48
CA LEU A 412 -8.48 11.61 -27.81
C LEU A 412 -8.90 10.29 -28.44
N LYS A 413 -8.00 9.31 -28.39
CA LYS A 413 -8.30 7.88 -28.60
C LYS A 413 -8.40 7.12 -27.28
N ALA A 414 -7.72 7.58 -26.23
CA ALA A 414 -7.76 6.94 -24.92
C ALA A 414 -7.63 7.90 -23.74
N LEU A 415 -8.17 7.47 -22.59
CA LEU A 415 -8.07 8.11 -21.29
C LEU A 415 -7.51 7.09 -20.28
N VAL A 416 -6.50 7.46 -19.50
CA VAL A 416 -5.84 6.59 -18.52
C VAL A 416 -5.89 7.22 -17.12
N LEU A 417 -6.56 6.57 -16.18
CA LEU A 417 -6.59 6.99 -14.77
C LEU A 417 -5.36 6.45 -14.02
N MET A 418 -4.40 7.33 -13.73
CA MET A 418 -3.08 6.99 -13.18
C MET A 418 -3.01 6.93 -11.66
N GLY A 419 -4.00 7.50 -10.97
CA GLY A 419 -4.08 7.56 -9.51
C GLY A 419 -2.87 8.24 -8.85
N GLY A 420 -2.72 8.04 -7.55
CA GLY A 420 -1.61 8.52 -6.74
C GLY A 420 -0.61 7.44 -6.29
N GLY A 421 0.16 7.74 -5.25
CA GLY A 421 1.02 6.78 -4.54
C GLY A 421 0.26 5.66 -3.82
N TYR A 422 -0.99 5.93 -3.39
CA TYR A 422 -2.07 4.94 -3.45
C TYR A 422 -2.88 5.25 -4.70
N TRP A 423 -3.36 4.24 -5.42
CA TRP A 423 -4.13 4.53 -6.62
C TRP A 423 -5.46 5.22 -6.28
N SER A 424 -6.27 4.61 -5.40
CA SER A 424 -7.41 5.22 -4.69
C SER A 424 -7.97 4.29 -3.63
N ASN A 425 -8.37 4.83 -2.48
CA ASN A 425 -9.04 4.13 -1.39
C ASN A 425 -10.53 4.54 -1.23
N GLY A 426 -11.07 5.36 -2.15
CA GLY A 426 -12.45 5.85 -2.11
C GLY A 426 -12.67 7.03 -1.16
N ILE A 427 -13.86 7.10 -0.55
CA ILE A 427 -14.32 8.20 0.31
C ILE A 427 -13.30 8.61 1.39
N HIS A 428 -13.17 9.92 1.61
CA HIS A 428 -12.23 10.46 2.58
C HIS A 428 -12.82 10.48 4.00
N LEU A 429 -12.87 9.31 4.65
CA LEU A 429 -13.41 9.12 6.01
C LEU A 429 -12.94 10.17 7.04
N GLY A 430 -11.71 10.67 6.92
CA GLY A 430 -11.21 11.81 7.70
C GLY A 430 -12.06 13.09 7.55
N VAL A 431 -12.25 13.58 6.32
CA VAL A 431 -13.14 14.71 6.02
C VAL A 431 -14.58 14.36 6.35
N CYS A 432 -15.05 13.14 6.04
CA CYS A 432 -16.37 12.69 6.46
C CYS A 432 -16.62 12.80 7.97
N SER A 433 -15.59 12.67 8.82
CA SER A 433 -15.75 12.81 10.28
C SER A 433 -16.15 14.21 10.75
N THR A 434 -16.12 15.25 9.90
CA THR A 434 -16.63 16.58 10.28
C THR A 434 -18.16 16.67 10.23
N ASP A 435 -18.82 15.86 9.40
CA ASP A 435 -20.28 15.66 9.37
C ASP A 435 -20.55 14.27 8.76
N ILE A 436 -20.62 13.25 9.62
CA ILE A 436 -20.59 11.83 9.20
C ILE A 436 -21.72 11.49 8.23
N ALA A 437 -22.90 12.09 8.39
CA ALA A 437 -24.01 11.83 7.48
C ALA A 437 -23.88 12.64 6.17
N ARG A 438 -23.77 13.96 6.26
CA ARG A 438 -23.90 14.84 5.08
C ARG A 438 -22.64 14.89 4.23
N GLU A 439 -21.46 14.89 4.83
CA GLU A 439 -20.22 14.85 4.06
C GLU A 439 -20.05 13.49 3.38
N SER A 440 -20.40 12.38 4.04
CA SER A 440 -20.37 11.06 3.37
C SER A 440 -21.35 10.98 2.20
N TRP A 441 -22.56 11.54 2.34
CA TRP A 441 -23.54 11.62 1.25
C TRP A 441 -23.07 12.47 0.07
N ARG A 442 -22.44 13.62 0.32
CA ARG A 442 -21.82 14.43 -0.73
C ARG A 442 -20.62 13.72 -1.37
N ASN A 443 -19.78 13.08 -0.57
CA ASN A 443 -18.56 12.43 -1.04
C ASN A 443 -18.86 11.21 -1.91
N ILE A 444 -19.82 10.35 -1.55
CA ILE A 444 -20.17 9.19 -2.40
C ILE A 444 -20.77 9.62 -3.74
N ASN A 445 -21.57 10.69 -3.75
CA ASN A 445 -22.13 11.21 -4.99
C ASN A 445 -21.02 11.78 -5.89
N ALA A 446 -20.08 12.55 -5.34
CA ALA A 446 -18.96 13.07 -6.11
C ALA A 446 -18.03 11.97 -6.67
N ILE A 447 -17.86 10.84 -5.97
CA ILE A 447 -17.16 9.67 -6.54
C ILE A 447 -18.01 9.03 -7.64
N ASN A 448 -19.32 8.81 -7.41
CA ASN A 448 -20.22 8.28 -8.42
C ASN A 448 -20.27 9.14 -9.70
N ASP A 449 -20.13 10.46 -9.58
CA ASP A 449 -20.04 11.37 -10.72
C ASP A 449 -18.74 11.13 -11.53
N CYS A 450 -17.61 10.90 -10.86
CA CYS A 450 -16.36 10.50 -11.51
C CYS A 450 -16.49 9.14 -12.23
N VAL A 451 -17.07 8.15 -11.54
CA VAL A 451 -17.29 6.81 -12.08
C VAL A 451 -18.20 6.87 -13.31
N GLN A 452 -19.30 7.62 -13.22
CA GLN A 452 -20.25 7.80 -14.31
C GLN A 452 -19.60 8.48 -15.52
N ALA A 453 -18.85 9.57 -15.30
CA ALA A 453 -18.17 10.31 -16.36
C ALA A 453 -17.15 9.47 -17.15
N VAL A 454 -16.58 8.43 -16.53
CA VAL A 454 -15.63 7.48 -17.16
C VAL A 454 -16.37 6.27 -17.77
N LEU A 455 -17.36 5.73 -17.06
CA LEU A 455 -18.14 4.57 -17.50
C LEU A 455 -18.95 4.92 -18.76
N GLU A 456 -19.57 6.10 -18.83
CA GLU A 456 -20.37 6.54 -19.98
C GLU A 456 -19.54 6.92 -21.23
N GLN A 457 -18.20 6.95 -21.13
CA GLN A 457 -17.36 7.16 -22.32
C GLN A 457 -17.53 6.03 -23.33
N THR A 458 -18.11 6.40 -24.47
CA THR A 458 -18.47 5.53 -25.61
C THR A 458 -17.88 6.04 -26.93
N LYS A 459 -16.91 6.95 -26.87
CA LYS A 459 -16.15 7.49 -28.01
C LYS A 459 -14.65 7.18 -27.98
N ILE A 460 -14.12 6.83 -26.81
CA ILE A 460 -12.70 6.58 -26.53
C ILE A 460 -12.57 5.31 -25.68
N VAL A 461 -11.36 4.75 -25.59
CA VAL A 461 -11.06 3.61 -24.71
C VAL A 461 -10.58 4.11 -23.34
N THR A 462 -11.14 3.60 -22.26
CA THR A 462 -10.73 3.99 -20.89
C THR A 462 -9.88 2.93 -20.20
N PHE A 463 -8.82 3.38 -19.52
CA PHE A 463 -7.89 2.54 -18.77
C PHE A 463 -7.81 3.00 -17.32
N ALA A 464 -7.65 2.07 -16.39
CA ALA A 464 -7.15 2.34 -15.04
C ALA A 464 -5.75 1.74 -14.90
N ALA A 465 -4.81 2.48 -14.31
CA ALA A 465 -3.42 2.07 -14.14
C ALA A 465 -3.03 2.08 -12.65
N ILE A 466 -3.33 0.98 -11.96
CA ILE A 466 -3.13 0.79 -10.52
C ILE A 466 -1.63 0.63 -10.20
N ARG A 467 -0.97 1.75 -9.88
CA ARG A 467 0.47 1.84 -9.54
C ARG A 467 0.80 1.61 -8.06
N GLY A 468 -0.21 1.70 -7.19
CA GLY A 468 -0.14 1.48 -5.75
C GLY A 468 -1.46 0.88 -5.25
N ASN A 469 -1.55 0.55 -3.96
CA ASN A 469 -2.71 -0.15 -3.40
C ASN A 469 -4.04 0.59 -3.68
N ALA A 470 -5.12 -0.18 -3.83
CA ALA A 470 -6.47 0.32 -4.07
C ALA A 470 -7.49 -0.37 -3.14
N ALA A 471 -8.55 0.33 -2.75
CA ALA A 471 -9.57 -0.21 -1.85
C ALA A 471 -10.97 0.34 -2.14
N ALA A 472 -12.00 -0.43 -1.76
CA ALA A 472 -13.40 -0.03 -1.76
C ALA A 472 -13.82 0.71 -3.04
N GLY A 473 -14.44 1.88 -2.91
CA GLY A 473 -14.88 2.74 -4.02
C GLY A 473 -13.77 3.21 -4.96
N GLY A 474 -12.53 3.26 -4.46
CA GLY A 474 -11.37 3.42 -5.31
C GLY A 474 -11.25 2.25 -6.30
N PHE A 475 -11.23 1.00 -5.82
CA PHE A 475 -11.13 -0.13 -6.75
C PHE A 475 -12.35 -0.23 -7.69
N ALA A 476 -13.54 0.18 -7.25
CA ALA A 476 -14.72 0.26 -8.12
C ALA A 476 -14.53 1.27 -9.27
N LEU A 477 -14.00 2.47 -8.99
CA LEU A 477 -13.60 3.46 -10.01
C LEU A 477 -12.57 2.89 -11.00
N ALA A 478 -11.64 2.03 -10.58
CA ALA A 478 -10.76 1.35 -11.52
C ALA A 478 -11.54 0.42 -12.46
N THR A 479 -12.40 -0.43 -11.90
CA THR A 479 -13.14 -1.46 -12.65
C THR A 479 -14.24 -0.95 -13.58
N CYS A 480 -14.61 0.34 -13.51
CA CYS A 480 -15.50 0.99 -14.48
C CYS A 480 -14.81 1.31 -15.83
N CYS A 481 -13.47 1.32 -15.85
CA CYS A 481 -12.70 1.42 -17.09
C CYS A 481 -12.82 0.16 -17.96
N ASP A 482 -12.61 0.33 -19.26
CA ASP A 482 -12.62 -0.76 -20.24
C ASP A 482 -11.48 -1.77 -19.98
N PHE A 483 -10.32 -1.27 -19.58
CA PHE A 483 -9.16 -2.06 -19.18
C PHE A 483 -8.60 -1.61 -17.82
N VAL A 484 -8.23 -2.56 -16.97
CA VAL A 484 -7.59 -2.34 -15.66
C VAL A 484 -6.22 -2.97 -15.65
N PHE A 485 -5.18 -2.14 -15.67
CA PHE A 485 -3.80 -2.58 -15.47
C PHE A 485 -3.41 -2.38 -14.00
N SER A 486 -2.65 -3.30 -13.44
CA SER A 486 -2.16 -3.21 -12.07
C SER A 486 -0.73 -3.68 -11.98
N VAL A 487 0.10 -2.98 -11.21
CA VAL A 487 1.44 -3.48 -10.89
C VAL A 487 1.35 -4.72 -10.00
N ASP A 488 2.28 -5.67 -10.14
CA ASP A 488 2.34 -6.85 -9.25
C ASP A 488 2.36 -6.49 -7.75
N SER A 489 2.77 -5.25 -7.46
CA SER A 489 3.04 -4.78 -6.12
C SER A 489 1.81 -4.28 -5.37
N ALA A 490 0.68 -4.09 -6.06
CA ALA A 490 -0.53 -3.56 -5.46
C ALA A 490 -1.26 -4.62 -4.63
N VAL A 491 -1.68 -4.22 -3.43
CA VAL A 491 -2.70 -4.91 -2.65
C VAL A 491 -4.05 -4.24 -2.93
N ILE A 492 -5.04 -5.06 -3.27
CA ILE A 492 -6.41 -4.62 -3.56
C ILE A 492 -7.31 -5.07 -2.40
N ASN A 493 -8.16 -4.18 -1.88
CA ASN A 493 -9.17 -4.49 -0.86
C ASN A 493 -10.57 -4.22 -1.44
N PRO A 494 -11.18 -5.18 -2.17
CA PRO A 494 -12.40 -4.95 -2.95
C PRO A 494 -13.67 -5.14 -2.09
N HIS A 495 -13.74 -4.44 -0.96
CA HIS A 495 -14.82 -4.60 0.02
C HIS A 495 -15.10 -3.32 0.82
N TYR A 496 -16.34 -3.20 1.32
CA TYR A 496 -16.87 -2.03 2.01
C TYR A 496 -17.36 -2.34 3.44
N ARG A 497 -17.83 -3.58 3.66
CA ARG A 497 -18.56 -4.01 4.87
C ARG A 497 -17.79 -3.76 6.17
N ALA A 498 -16.46 -3.92 6.14
CA ALA A 498 -15.58 -3.72 7.30
C ALA A 498 -15.58 -2.28 7.86
N VAL A 499 -16.12 -1.30 7.11
CA VAL A 499 -16.24 0.11 7.53
C VAL A 499 -17.70 0.50 7.81
N GLY A 500 -18.67 -0.41 7.65
CA GLY A 500 -20.08 -0.13 7.87
C GLY A 500 -20.94 0.00 6.61
N LEU A 501 -20.38 -0.26 5.42
CA LEU A 501 -20.95 0.18 4.15
C LEU A 501 -21.34 -0.97 3.20
N TYR A 502 -22.40 -0.73 2.42
CA TYR A 502 -22.86 -1.57 1.31
C TYR A 502 -21.92 -1.46 0.10
N GLY A 503 -21.52 -0.23 -0.25
CA GLY A 503 -20.70 0.14 -1.41
C GLY A 503 -21.52 0.88 -2.48
N SER A 504 -20.89 1.69 -3.33
CA SER A 504 -21.57 2.20 -4.52
C SER A 504 -20.62 2.14 -5.71
N GLU A 505 -20.41 3.23 -6.44
CA GLU A 505 -19.44 3.29 -7.53
C GLU A 505 -19.73 2.29 -8.65
N TYR A 506 -21.02 1.95 -8.87
CA TYR A 506 -21.49 1.00 -9.88
C TYR A 506 -20.87 -0.40 -9.71
N HIS A 507 -20.45 -0.77 -8.49
CA HIS A 507 -19.84 -2.06 -8.21
C HIS A 507 -20.82 -3.23 -8.45
N THR A 508 -22.12 -3.01 -8.24
CA THR A 508 -23.18 -4.01 -8.52
C THR A 508 -23.31 -4.33 -10.01
N LEU A 509 -22.90 -3.43 -10.89
CA LEU A 509 -22.78 -3.68 -12.32
C LEU A 509 -21.40 -4.20 -12.69
N THR A 510 -20.34 -3.46 -12.33
CA THR A 510 -18.99 -3.66 -12.86
C THR A 510 -18.32 -4.92 -12.31
N TRP A 511 -18.39 -5.18 -11.00
CA TRP A 511 -17.78 -6.36 -10.39
C TRP A 511 -18.55 -7.63 -10.72
N TYR A 512 -19.88 -7.57 -10.74
CA TYR A 512 -20.74 -8.70 -11.13
C TYR A 512 -20.55 -9.06 -12.60
N SER A 513 -20.41 -8.07 -13.49
CA SER A 513 -20.09 -8.30 -14.90
C SER A 513 -18.70 -8.94 -15.07
N ARG A 514 -17.68 -8.40 -14.39
CA ARG A 514 -16.27 -8.81 -14.55
C ARG A 514 -15.95 -10.17 -13.93
N ALA A 515 -16.31 -10.38 -12.67
CA ALA A 515 -15.95 -11.57 -11.90
C ALA A 515 -17.04 -12.65 -11.87
N GLY A 516 -18.26 -12.32 -12.29
CA GLY A 516 -19.44 -13.14 -12.05
C GLY A 516 -20.03 -12.90 -10.66
N GLU A 517 -21.34 -13.10 -10.57
CA GLU A 517 -22.17 -12.84 -9.39
C GLU A 517 -21.73 -13.58 -8.12
N GLU A 518 -21.36 -14.87 -8.24
CA GLU A 518 -20.88 -15.67 -7.10
C GLU A 518 -19.57 -15.12 -6.53
N ASN A 519 -18.57 -14.88 -7.38
CA ASN A 519 -17.28 -14.35 -6.96
C ASN A 519 -17.41 -12.95 -6.37
N ALA A 520 -18.20 -12.07 -7.01
CA ALA A 520 -18.47 -10.72 -6.54
C ALA A 520 -19.01 -10.75 -5.10
N ARG A 521 -20.05 -11.53 -4.83
CA ARG A 521 -20.60 -11.72 -3.47
C ARG A 521 -19.58 -12.32 -2.52
N LYS A 522 -18.81 -13.32 -2.94
CA LYS A 522 -17.81 -14.01 -2.13
C LYS A 522 -16.73 -13.06 -1.61
N PHE A 523 -16.08 -12.27 -2.48
CA PHE A 523 -15.02 -11.37 -2.03
C PHE A 523 -15.59 -10.18 -1.23
N LEU A 524 -16.72 -9.60 -1.65
CA LEU A 524 -17.45 -8.55 -0.90
C LEU A 524 -17.74 -8.97 0.54
N ARG A 525 -18.20 -10.23 0.72
CA ARG A 525 -18.54 -10.79 2.04
C ARG A 525 -17.31 -11.16 2.86
N SER A 526 -16.27 -11.73 2.24
CA SER A 526 -15.07 -12.21 2.95
C SER A 526 -14.21 -11.10 3.58
N MET A 527 -14.25 -9.88 3.02
CA MET A 527 -13.45 -8.73 3.48
C MET A 527 -11.92 -9.02 3.56
N LEU A 528 -11.41 -9.84 2.64
CA LEU A 528 -10.00 -10.19 2.53
C LEU A 528 -9.26 -9.31 1.50
N PRO A 529 -7.96 -9.02 1.71
CA PRO A 529 -7.11 -8.42 0.70
C PRO A 529 -6.86 -9.41 -0.45
N MET A 530 -6.47 -8.87 -1.61
CA MET A 530 -6.27 -9.60 -2.86
C MET A 530 -5.00 -9.11 -3.56
N SER A 531 -4.21 -10.03 -4.12
CA SER A 531 -3.05 -9.67 -4.96
C SER A 531 -3.51 -9.24 -6.36
N ALA A 532 -2.70 -8.46 -7.08
CA ALA A 532 -2.99 -8.10 -8.48
C ALA A 532 -3.21 -9.35 -9.36
N ALA A 533 -2.44 -10.41 -9.14
CA ALA A 533 -2.63 -11.71 -9.79
C ALA A 533 -3.95 -12.40 -9.38
N GLY A 534 -4.34 -12.33 -8.10
CA GLY A 534 -5.64 -12.80 -7.63
C GLY A 534 -6.81 -12.07 -8.31
N ALA A 535 -6.71 -10.74 -8.44
CA ALA A 535 -7.71 -9.93 -9.14
C ALA A 535 -7.75 -10.22 -10.65
N GLN A 536 -6.62 -10.57 -11.26
CA GLN A 536 -6.56 -10.97 -12.66
C GLN A 536 -7.23 -12.34 -12.90
N ARG A 537 -7.01 -13.31 -12.01
CA ARG A 537 -7.72 -14.61 -12.04
C ARG A 537 -9.25 -14.46 -11.96
N LEU A 538 -9.74 -13.36 -11.38
CA LEU A 538 -11.17 -13.02 -11.29
C LEU A 538 -11.65 -12.03 -12.37
N GLY A 539 -10.83 -11.63 -13.35
CA GLY A 539 -11.23 -10.69 -14.41
C GLY A 539 -11.48 -9.24 -13.93
N LEU A 540 -11.08 -8.90 -12.71
CA LEU A 540 -11.16 -7.54 -12.15
C LEU A 540 -9.93 -6.70 -12.52
N VAL A 541 -8.80 -7.37 -12.75
CA VAL A 541 -7.60 -6.80 -13.38
C VAL A 541 -7.42 -7.51 -14.72
N ASP A 542 -7.11 -6.75 -15.75
CA ASP A 542 -7.01 -7.21 -17.14
C ASP A 542 -5.54 -7.54 -17.48
N ARG A 543 -4.58 -6.77 -16.97
CA ARG A 543 -3.13 -7.03 -17.09
C ARG A 543 -2.38 -6.74 -15.80
N VAL A 544 -1.58 -7.69 -15.34
CA VAL A 544 -0.55 -7.43 -14.32
C VAL A 544 0.75 -6.96 -15.00
N ILE A 545 1.34 -5.89 -14.49
CA ILE A 545 2.62 -5.34 -14.93
C ILE A 545 3.67 -5.69 -13.87
N GLU A 546 4.71 -6.41 -14.26
CA GLU A 546 5.80 -6.79 -13.38
C GLU A 546 6.58 -5.56 -12.88
N ASN A 547 7.18 -5.66 -11.70
CA ASN A 547 7.88 -4.55 -11.08
C ASN A 547 9.19 -4.18 -11.80
N SER A 548 9.16 -3.10 -12.59
CA SER A 548 10.33 -2.52 -13.24
C SER A 548 10.79 -1.21 -12.59
N THR A 549 11.93 -0.69 -13.07
CA THR A 549 12.45 0.64 -12.70
C THR A 549 11.65 1.81 -13.28
N ASP A 550 10.90 1.61 -14.36
CA ASP A 550 10.07 2.65 -15.01
C ASP A 550 8.67 2.11 -15.33
N ARG A 551 7.91 1.90 -14.25
CA ARG A 551 6.53 1.40 -14.31
C ARG A 551 5.60 2.29 -15.16
N VAL A 552 5.89 3.59 -15.28
CA VAL A 552 5.04 4.52 -16.05
C VAL A 552 5.26 4.31 -17.55
N LYS A 553 6.51 4.11 -18.00
CA LYS A 553 6.82 3.71 -19.36
C LYS A 553 6.19 2.36 -19.72
N ASP A 554 6.25 1.37 -18.83
CA ASP A 554 5.64 0.06 -19.09
C ASP A 554 4.11 0.13 -19.20
N ILE A 555 3.46 0.98 -18.38
CA ILE A 555 2.03 1.30 -18.51
C ILE A 555 1.75 1.93 -19.88
N ARG A 556 2.53 2.95 -20.30
CA ARG A 556 2.38 3.60 -21.62
C ARG A 556 2.50 2.60 -22.77
N GLN A 557 3.52 1.73 -22.74
CA GLN A 557 3.70 0.69 -23.75
C GLN A 557 2.55 -0.33 -23.74
N ALA A 558 2.07 -0.72 -22.55
CA ALA A 558 0.92 -1.63 -22.42
C ALA A 558 -0.36 -1.00 -23.00
N VAL A 559 -0.61 0.29 -22.77
CA VAL A 559 -1.76 1.01 -23.35
C VAL A 559 -1.63 1.08 -24.87
N ALA A 560 -0.47 1.50 -25.40
CA ALA A 560 -0.21 1.59 -26.83
C ALA A 560 -0.43 0.23 -27.53
N THR A 561 0.15 -0.83 -26.97
CA THR A 561 0.01 -2.21 -27.47
C THR A 561 -1.47 -2.65 -27.48
N THR A 562 -2.22 -2.36 -26.41
CA THR A 562 -3.64 -2.74 -26.32
C THR A 562 -4.50 -1.95 -27.31
N LEU A 563 -4.20 -0.67 -27.57
CA LEU A 563 -4.92 0.13 -28.57
C LEU A 563 -4.64 -0.32 -30.01
N ALA A 564 -3.39 -0.71 -30.30
CA ALA A 564 -2.94 -1.19 -31.60
C ALA A 564 -3.41 -2.60 -31.96
N ALA A 565 -3.72 -3.44 -30.97
CA ALA A 565 -4.14 -4.83 -31.16
C ALA A 565 -5.37 -4.94 -32.08
N ARG A 566 -5.46 -6.03 -32.86
CA ARG A 566 -6.64 -6.29 -33.68
C ARG A 566 -7.85 -6.59 -32.82
N ALA A 567 -9.02 -6.15 -33.27
CA ALA A 567 -10.25 -6.37 -32.53
C ALA A 567 -10.71 -7.85 -32.53
N SER A 568 -10.14 -8.72 -33.37
CA SER A 568 -10.23 -10.19 -33.25
C SER A 568 -9.34 -10.76 -32.13
N GLU A 569 -8.15 -10.18 -31.94
CA GLU A 569 -7.11 -10.58 -30.97
C GLU A 569 -7.29 -9.91 -29.59
N THR A 570 -8.46 -9.34 -29.29
CA THR A 570 -8.63 -8.41 -28.15
C THR A 570 -8.21 -9.08 -26.83
N PRO A 571 -7.26 -8.49 -26.07
CA PRO A 571 -6.89 -8.99 -24.74
C PRO A 571 -8.09 -9.09 -23.80
N ALA A 572 -7.95 -9.85 -22.71
CA ALA A 572 -8.97 -9.94 -21.68
C ALA A 572 -9.17 -8.56 -21.01
N GLY A 573 -10.14 -7.79 -21.50
CA GLY A 573 -10.69 -6.59 -20.87
C GLY A 573 -12.03 -6.86 -20.20
N ALA A 574 -12.72 -5.77 -19.81
CA ALA A 574 -14.09 -5.82 -19.32
C ALA A 574 -15.02 -6.58 -20.29
N PRO A 575 -16.12 -7.21 -19.83
CA PRO A 575 -17.04 -7.95 -20.70
C PRO A 575 -17.55 -7.15 -21.90
N TRP A 576 -17.75 -5.83 -21.73
CA TRP A 576 -18.21 -4.93 -22.79
C TRP A 576 -17.14 -4.56 -23.85
N THR A 577 -15.88 -4.93 -23.64
CA THR A 577 -14.81 -4.79 -24.64
C THR A 577 -14.80 -5.92 -25.66
N ARG A 578 -15.47 -7.04 -25.37
CA ARG A 578 -15.40 -8.30 -26.14
C ARG A 578 -16.36 -8.29 -27.33
N SER A 579 -16.02 -9.02 -28.39
CA SER A 579 -16.94 -9.15 -29.53
C SER A 579 -18.15 -10.02 -29.16
N VAL A 580 -19.33 -9.62 -29.60
CA VAL A 580 -20.56 -10.41 -29.44
C VAL A 580 -20.81 -11.33 -30.65
N CYS A 581 -20.17 -11.03 -31.79
CA CYS A 581 -20.31 -11.79 -33.03
C CYS A 581 -18.90 -12.08 -33.57
N GLY A 582 -18.57 -13.35 -33.85
CA GLY A 582 -17.26 -13.80 -34.33
C GLY A 582 -16.96 -13.45 -35.79
N ARG A 583 -16.97 -12.15 -36.13
CA ARG A 583 -16.41 -11.65 -37.40
C ARG A 583 -14.98 -11.18 -37.16
N ASP A 584 -14.08 -11.51 -38.08
CA ASP A 584 -12.75 -10.91 -38.16
C ASP A 584 -12.86 -9.39 -38.30
N ALA A 585 -12.68 -8.71 -37.17
CA ALA A 585 -12.75 -7.27 -37.11
C ALA A 585 -11.39 -6.71 -37.58
N THR A 586 -11.36 -6.20 -38.81
CA THR A 586 -10.19 -5.58 -39.45
C THR A 586 -9.78 -4.24 -38.81
N VAL A 587 -10.56 -3.73 -37.87
CA VAL A 587 -10.28 -2.54 -37.06
C VAL A 587 -9.47 -2.88 -35.81
N ASN A 588 -8.83 -1.88 -35.22
CA ASN A 588 -8.09 -2.03 -33.98
C ASN A 588 -9.00 -1.84 -32.76
N VAL A 589 -8.52 -2.24 -31.59
CA VAL A 589 -9.22 -2.09 -30.29
C VAL A 589 -9.67 -0.64 -30.04
N SER A 590 -8.85 0.35 -30.45
CA SER A 590 -9.14 1.79 -30.37
C SER A 590 -10.51 2.21 -30.90
N ASP A 591 -10.99 1.56 -31.97
CA ASP A 591 -12.22 1.94 -32.66
C ASP A 591 -13.35 0.91 -32.44
N ALA A 592 -13.00 -0.32 -32.05
CA ALA A 592 -13.97 -1.39 -31.77
C ALA A 592 -14.59 -1.32 -30.37
N VAL A 593 -13.81 -1.05 -29.32
CA VAL A 593 -14.29 -1.03 -27.94
C VAL A 593 -15.39 0.01 -27.70
N PRO A 594 -15.29 1.27 -28.19
CA PRO A 594 -16.35 2.27 -28.02
C PRO A 594 -17.71 1.80 -28.57
N GLN A 595 -17.71 1.14 -29.74
CA GLN A 595 -18.91 0.60 -30.38
C GLN A 595 -19.49 -0.60 -29.61
N ARG A 596 -18.63 -1.53 -29.17
CA ARG A 596 -19.02 -2.71 -28.38
C ARG A 596 -19.66 -2.31 -27.05
N LYS A 597 -19.08 -1.32 -26.38
CA LYS A 597 -19.59 -0.75 -25.12
C LYS A 597 -20.96 -0.09 -25.30
N GLN A 598 -21.14 0.70 -26.36
CA GLN A 598 -22.45 1.27 -26.69
C GLN A 598 -23.51 0.19 -26.99
N ALA A 599 -23.11 -0.90 -27.67
CA ALA A 599 -24.00 -2.05 -27.92
C ALA A 599 -24.31 -2.88 -26.65
N TRP A 600 -23.37 -2.94 -25.70
CA TRP A 600 -23.55 -3.60 -24.41
C TRP A 600 -24.51 -2.84 -23.50
N PHE A 601 -24.36 -1.51 -23.38
CA PHE A 601 -25.28 -0.66 -22.60
C PHE A 601 -26.74 -0.80 -23.06
N LYS A 602 -26.99 -0.93 -24.37
CA LYS A 602 -28.34 -1.17 -24.95
C LYS A 602 -28.96 -2.51 -24.56
N ARG A 603 -28.21 -3.42 -23.93
CA ARG A 603 -28.65 -4.76 -23.50
C ARG A 603 -28.65 -4.95 -21.99
N LEU A 604 -28.31 -3.92 -21.22
CA LEU A 604 -28.45 -3.98 -19.77
C LEU A 604 -29.92 -4.19 -19.39
N PRO A 605 -30.21 -4.98 -18.34
CA PRO A 605 -31.57 -5.22 -17.88
C PRO A 605 -32.26 -3.96 -17.34
N GLN A 606 -31.48 -2.93 -16.96
CA GLN A 606 -31.95 -1.62 -16.52
C GLN A 606 -30.94 -0.52 -16.94
N PRO A 607 -31.34 0.77 -16.99
CA PRO A 607 -30.44 1.88 -17.28
C PRO A 607 -29.31 2.02 -16.25
N LEU A 608 -28.19 2.66 -16.63
CA LEU A 608 -27.06 2.91 -15.72
C LEU A 608 -27.48 3.68 -14.47
N SER A 609 -28.31 4.72 -14.61
CA SER A 609 -28.84 5.53 -13.51
C SER A 609 -29.52 4.70 -12.41
N GLU A 610 -30.11 3.57 -12.78
CA GLU A 610 -30.84 2.70 -11.85
C GLU A 610 -29.88 1.90 -10.95
N TYR A 611 -28.72 1.44 -11.46
CA TYR A 611 -27.70 0.81 -10.61
C TYR A 611 -27.17 1.80 -9.56
N ARG A 612 -26.89 3.04 -9.97
CA ARG A 612 -26.48 4.12 -9.04
C ARG A 612 -27.56 4.42 -8.01
N HIS A 613 -28.83 4.48 -8.43
CA HIS A 613 -29.95 4.73 -7.52
C HIS A 613 -30.05 3.63 -6.46
N GLN A 614 -30.10 2.37 -6.89
CA GLN A 614 -30.24 1.20 -6.03
C GLN A 614 -29.10 1.12 -5.00
N GLU A 615 -27.84 1.25 -5.42
CA GLU A 615 -26.69 1.32 -4.51
C GLU A 615 -26.80 2.46 -3.49
N LEU A 616 -27.19 3.66 -3.96
CA LEU A 616 -27.32 4.82 -3.08
C LEU A 616 -28.45 4.67 -2.05
N GLU A 617 -29.52 3.93 -2.33
CA GLU A 617 -30.58 3.66 -1.33
C GLU A 617 -30.03 2.87 -0.12
N PHE A 618 -29.13 1.91 -0.31
CA PHE A 618 -28.42 1.26 0.82
C PHE A 618 -27.48 2.23 1.53
N MET A 619 -26.73 3.04 0.78
CA MET A 619 -25.77 3.99 1.35
C MET A 619 -26.45 5.08 2.19
N LYS A 620 -27.68 5.49 1.84
CA LYS A 620 -28.50 6.40 2.68
C LYS A 620 -28.68 5.84 4.10
N TYR A 621 -29.10 4.58 4.22
CA TYR A 621 -29.21 3.94 5.53
C TYR A 621 -27.84 3.81 6.21
N ASN A 622 -26.81 3.32 5.51
CA ASN A 622 -25.50 3.14 6.12
C ASN A 622 -24.92 4.43 6.72
N PHE A 623 -25.05 5.57 6.04
CA PHE A 623 -24.55 6.87 6.55
C PHE A 623 -25.32 7.42 7.75
N THR A 624 -26.50 6.85 8.06
CA THR A 624 -27.27 7.17 9.27
C THR A 624 -27.16 6.10 10.35
N ASP A 625 -26.41 5.03 10.10
CA ASP A 625 -26.22 3.93 11.03
C ASP A 625 -25.12 4.24 12.05
N ALA A 626 -25.43 4.05 13.34
CA ALA A 626 -24.47 4.19 14.44
C ALA A 626 -23.21 3.32 14.26
N ARG A 627 -23.32 2.18 13.55
CA ARG A 627 -22.21 1.30 13.20
C ARG A 627 -21.22 1.97 12.26
N TYR A 628 -21.69 2.61 11.19
CA TYR A 628 -20.83 3.39 10.29
C TYR A 628 -20.15 4.53 11.05
N HIS A 629 -20.90 5.24 11.91
CA HIS A 629 -20.37 6.34 12.72
C HIS A 629 -19.26 5.86 13.66
N ALA A 630 -19.45 4.73 14.33
CA ALA A 630 -18.44 4.09 15.17
C ALA A 630 -17.21 3.63 14.37
N CYS A 631 -17.40 3.04 13.18
CA CYS A 631 -16.32 2.67 12.28
C CYS A 631 -15.50 3.87 11.80
N VAL A 632 -16.15 4.98 11.40
CA VAL A 632 -15.49 6.24 11.01
C VAL A 632 -14.66 6.78 12.17
N ALA A 633 -15.25 6.88 13.38
CA ALA A 633 -14.56 7.38 14.56
C ALA A 633 -13.34 6.50 14.91
N ALA A 634 -13.49 5.17 14.97
CA ALA A 634 -12.40 4.26 15.28
C ALA A 634 -11.29 4.27 14.21
N PHE A 635 -11.63 4.30 12.93
CA PHE A 635 -10.66 4.31 11.83
C PHE A 635 -9.84 5.61 11.76
N THR A 636 -10.52 6.75 11.86
CA THR A 636 -9.89 8.09 11.77
C THR A 636 -9.09 8.42 13.03
N GLY A 637 -9.64 8.05 14.19
CA GLY A 637 -9.03 8.24 15.51
C GLY A 637 -8.07 7.14 15.97
N LYS A 638 -7.79 6.14 15.13
CA LYS A 638 -6.83 5.05 15.43
C LYS A 638 -7.15 4.30 16.73
N GLY A 639 -8.41 3.91 16.89
CA GLY A 639 -8.85 3.10 18.02
C GLY A 639 -8.12 1.75 18.05
N ALA A 640 -7.62 1.38 19.22
CA ALA A 640 -6.93 0.11 19.45
C ALA A 640 -7.85 -1.09 19.16
N ALA A 641 -7.30 -2.14 18.52
CA ALA A 641 -8.03 -3.37 18.26
C ALA A 641 -8.29 -4.14 19.56
N ARG A 642 -9.53 -4.62 19.75
CA ARG A 642 -9.92 -5.43 20.92
C ARG A 642 -9.76 -6.94 20.71
N SER A 643 -9.71 -7.37 19.45
CA SER A 643 -9.51 -8.75 19.02
C SER A 643 -8.97 -8.77 17.59
N THR A 644 -8.38 -9.90 17.18
CA THR A 644 -8.15 -10.19 15.76
C THR A 644 -9.47 -10.62 15.11
N PRO A 645 -9.86 -10.06 13.95
CA PRO A 645 -10.99 -10.58 13.19
C PRO A 645 -10.77 -12.03 12.70
N LEU A 646 -11.79 -12.87 12.76
CA LEU A 646 -11.70 -14.30 12.48
C LEU A 646 -11.32 -14.60 11.02
N ARG A 647 -11.64 -13.72 10.08
CA ARG A 647 -11.14 -13.81 8.69
C ARG A 647 -9.62 -13.79 8.55
N PHE A 648 -8.90 -13.29 9.54
CA PHE A 648 -7.43 -13.29 9.58
C PHE A 648 -6.86 -14.31 10.59
N ALA A 649 -7.53 -14.49 11.74
CA ALA A 649 -7.19 -15.48 12.76
C ALA A 649 -7.76 -16.86 12.43
N LEU A 650 -7.19 -17.54 11.42
CA LEU A 650 -7.65 -18.85 10.97
C LEU A 650 -7.61 -19.91 12.09
N HIS A 651 -6.61 -19.83 12.97
CA HIS A 651 -6.47 -20.65 14.18
C HIS A 651 -7.57 -20.43 15.25
N ARG A 652 -8.38 -19.37 15.12
CA ARG A 652 -9.59 -19.11 15.93
C ARG A 652 -10.88 -19.37 15.16
N ARG A 653 -10.82 -19.35 13.82
CA ARG A 653 -11.95 -19.57 12.91
C ARG A 653 -12.35 -21.04 12.77
N PHE A 654 -11.36 -21.94 12.79
CA PHE A 654 -11.55 -23.39 12.59
C PHE A 654 -11.20 -24.14 13.87
N VAL A 655 -12.23 -24.62 14.59
CA VAL A 655 -12.06 -25.38 15.85
C VAL A 655 -11.61 -26.82 15.58
N SER A 656 -11.94 -27.37 14.40
CA SER A 656 -11.35 -28.59 13.82
C SER A 656 -11.54 -28.58 12.30
N TRP A 657 -10.82 -29.44 11.58
CA TRP A 657 -10.88 -29.53 10.11
C TRP A 657 -12.25 -29.90 9.53
N HIS A 658 -13.15 -30.48 10.35
CA HIS A 658 -14.51 -30.86 9.95
C HIS A 658 -15.60 -29.94 10.52
N ALA A 659 -15.25 -28.98 11.38
CA ALA A 659 -16.20 -28.02 11.92
C ALA A 659 -16.48 -26.89 10.92
N SER A 660 -17.74 -26.45 10.84
CA SER A 660 -18.11 -25.25 10.09
C SER A 660 -17.31 -24.04 10.59
N PRO A 661 -16.77 -23.18 9.70
CA PRO A 661 -16.01 -22.01 10.12
C PRO A 661 -16.86 -21.03 10.91
N ILE A 662 -16.32 -20.51 12.01
CA ILE A 662 -16.94 -19.40 12.74
C ILE A 662 -16.78 -18.13 11.91
N THR A 663 -17.89 -17.57 11.43
CA THR A 663 -17.92 -16.32 10.68
C THR A 663 -17.72 -15.11 11.59
N ASP A 664 -16.97 -14.10 11.14
CA ASP A 664 -17.06 -12.76 11.76
C ASP A 664 -18.53 -12.29 11.78
N PRO A 665 -19.00 -11.52 12.78
CA PRO A 665 -20.39 -11.02 12.80
C PRO A 665 -20.79 -10.28 11.51
N GLU A 666 -19.85 -9.52 10.94
CA GLU A 666 -19.99 -8.80 9.67
C GLU A 666 -20.07 -9.72 8.44
N GLU A 667 -19.56 -10.95 8.51
CA GLU A 667 -19.79 -11.96 7.47
C GLU A 667 -21.17 -12.62 7.62
N ALA A 668 -21.71 -12.72 8.83
CA ALA A 668 -22.99 -13.40 9.09
C ALA A 668 -24.21 -12.60 8.57
N VAL A 669 -24.19 -11.27 8.71
CA VAL A 669 -25.29 -10.36 8.31
C VAL A 669 -25.70 -10.54 6.85
N ASP A 670 -26.99 -10.74 6.59
CA ASP A 670 -27.54 -10.66 5.23
C ASP A 670 -27.49 -9.20 4.74
N TYR A 671 -26.99 -9.05 3.52
CA TYR A 671 -26.74 -7.77 2.85
C TYR A 671 -28.03 -7.02 2.50
N PHE A 672 -29.13 -7.76 2.27
CA PHE A 672 -30.42 -7.21 1.87
C PHE A 672 -31.43 -7.07 3.02
N ALA A 673 -31.20 -7.74 4.15
CA ALA A 673 -32.05 -7.65 5.33
C ALA A 673 -31.52 -6.58 6.31
N TYR A 674 -31.81 -5.30 6.03
CA TYR A 674 -31.52 -4.23 6.99
C TYR A 674 -32.34 -4.47 8.28
N PRO A 675 -31.73 -4.72 9.46
CA PRO A 675 -32.48 -5.34 10.57
C PRO A 675 -33.58 -4.45 11.16
N SER A 676 -33.37 -3.13 11.16
CA SER A 676 -34.30 -2.11 11.65
C SER A 676 -33.94 -0.75 11.07
N PRO A 677 -34.30 -0.46 9.80
CA PRO A 677 -33.97 0.82 9.18
C PRO A 677 -34.75 1.97 9.82
N PRO A 678 -34.13 3.14 10.06
CA PRO A 678 -34.85 4.34 10.48
C PRO A 678 -35.85 4.82 9.39
N PRO A 679 -36.88 5.60 9.73
CA PRO A 679 -37.83 6.10 8.74
C PRO A 679 -37.16 6.95 7.65
N SER A 680 -37.55 6.77 6.38
CA SER A 680 -36.95 7.45 5.22
C SER A 680 -36.85 8.98 5.39
N SER A 681 -37.85 9.61 6.01
CA SER A 681 -37.86 11.05 6.29
C SER A 681 -36.76 11.48 7.27
N VAL A 682 -36.47 10.67 8.30
CA VAL A 682 -35.37 10.91 9.26
C VAL A 682 -34.02 10.77 8.55
N VAL A 683 -33.90 9.77 7.67
CA VAL A 683 -32.69 9.53 6.88
C VAL A 683 -32.43 10.69 5.93
N HIS A 684 -33.42 11.10 5.13
CA HIS A 684 -33.28 12.21 4.19
C HIS A 684 -32.96 13.53 4.92
N ALA A 685 -33.59 13.80 6.07
CA ALA A 685 -33.27 14.98 6.88
C ALA A 685 -31.83 14.97 7.45
N ALA A 686 -31.35 13.82 7.92
CA ALA A 686 -29.98 13.66 8.40
C ALA A 686 -28.95 13.92 7.29
N LEU A 687 -29.19 13.37 6.09
CA LEU A 687 -28.33 13.53 4.91
C LEU A 687 -28.45 14.91 4.22
N GLY A 688 -29.42 15.74 4.64
CA GLY A 688 -29.65 17.07 4.05
C GLY A 688 -30.36 17.05 2.70
N ILE A 689 -31.15 16.01 2.42
CA ILE A 689 -31.93 15.86 1.18
C ILE A 689 -33.26 16.60 1.35
N SER A 690 -33.47 17.66 0.57
CA SER A 690 -34.57 18.61 0.72
C SER A 690 -35.93 18.14 0.19
N GLU A 691 -35.97 17.24 -0.80
CA GLU A 691 -37.21 16.69 -1.36
C GLU A 691 -37.18 15.15 -1.39
N PRO A 692 -37.88 14.46 -0.47
CA PRO A 692 -37.96 13.00 -0.44
C PRO A 692 -38.95 12.49 -1.49
N SER A 693 -38.50 12.36 -2.75
CA SER A 693 -39.39 12.02 -3.87
C SER A 693 -40.02 10.62 -3.82
N ARG A 694 -39.40 9.67 -3.10
CA ARG A 694 -39.87 8.28 -2.90
C ARG A 694 -39.40 7.71 -1.54
N PRO A 695 -40.05 6.65 -1.03
CA PRO A 695 -39.49 5.81 0.03
C PRO A 695 -38.12 5.24 -0.39
N ILE A 696 -37.28 4.90 0.59
CA ILE A 696 -36.03 4.17 0.35
C ILE A 696 -36.38 2.71 0.11
N GLU A 697 -36.01 2.17 -1.05
CA GLU A 697 -36.29 0.78 -1.45
C GLU A 697 -34.98 0.01 -1.66
N LEU A 698 -34.82 -1.11 -0.95
CA LEU A 698 -33.62 -1.94 -0.99
C LEU A 698 -33.84 -3.14 -1.89
N VAL A 699 -33.40 -3.04 -3.14
CA VAL A 699 -33.55 -4.09 -4.15
C VAL A 699 -32.19 -4.68 -4.55
N PRO A 700 -32.11 -6.00 -4.82
CA PRO A 700 -30.91 -6.58 -5.40
C PRO A 700 -30.71 -6.09 -6.84
N PRO A 701 -29.46 -5.98 -7.32
CA PRO A 701 -29.21 -5.66 -8.73
C PRO A 701 -29.82 -6.76 -9.62
N PRO A 702 -30.37 -6.40 -10.78
CA PRO A 702 -30.99 -7.38 -11.69
C PRO A 702 -29.95 -8.38 -12.19
N LEU A 703 -30.38 -9.63 -12.36
CA LEU A 703 -29.54 -10.67 -12.93
C LEU A 703 -29.04 -10.25 -14.32
N LEU A 704 -27.72 -10.09 -14.43
CA LEU A 704 -27.07 -9.93 -15.72
C LEU A 704 -27.28 -11.23 -16.50
N ARG A 705 -28.13 -11.20 -17.52
CA ARG A 705 -28.36 -12.36 -18.38
C ARG A 705 -27.01 -12.89 -18.85
N PRO A 706 -26.73 -14.20 -18.73
CA PRO A 706 -25.55 -14.77 -19.36
C PRO A 706 -25.53 -14.36 -20.82
N ILE A 707 -24.48 -13.67 -21.25
CA ILE A 707 -24.17 -13.59 -22.67
C ILE A 707 -23.72 -15.01 -23.02
N CYS A 708 -24.68 -15.86 -23.38
CA CYS A 708 -24.39 -17.22 -23.83
C CYS A 708 -23.52 -17.12 -25.08
N TYR A 709 -22.20 -17.25 -24.89
CA TYR A 709 -21.35 -17.76 -25.94
C TYR A 709 -21.92 -19.13 -26.29
N ASN A 710 -22.48 -19.24 -27.49
CA ASN A 710 -23.15 -20.44 -27.93
C ASN A 710 -22.06 -21.44 -28.34
N ILE A 711 -21.50 -22.15 -27.36
CA ILE A 711 -20.37 -23.09 -27.51
C ILE A 711 -20.72 -24.24 -28.48
N ASN A 712 -22.01 -24.46 -28.75
CA ASN A 712 -22.51 -25.58 -29.56
C ASN A 712 -22.46 -25.36 -31.09
N GLN A 713 -21.55 -24.54 -31.63
CA GLN A 713 -21.35 -24.37 -33.08
C GLN A 713 -19.89 -24.33 -33.57
N ASP A 714 -18.92 -24.80 -32.77
CA ASP A 714 -17.59 -25.17 -33.30
C ASP A 714 -17.07 -26.46 -32.61
N PRO A 715 -16.89 -27.58 -33.36
CA PRO A 715 -16.52 -28.86 -32.78
C PRO A 715 -15.00 -29.07 -32.69
N GLU A 716 -14.23 -28.13 -32.12
CA GLU A 716 -12.82 -28.37 -31.75
C GLU A 716 -12.25 -27.27 -30.81
N LEU A 717 -12.46 -27.39 -29.50
CA LEU A 717 -11.70 -26.67 -28.47
C LEU A 717 -11.69 -27.49 -27.16
N PRO A 718 -10.55 -27.60 -26.44
CA PRO A 718 -10.47 -28.45 -25.24
C PRO A 718 -11.29 -27.87 -24.08
N ALA A 719 -12.01 -28.72 -23.36
CA ALA A 719 -12.77 -28.32 -22.19
C ALA A 719 -11.85 -27.74 -21.10
N MET A 720 -12.11 -26.49 -20.69
CA MET A 720 -11.51 -25.89 -19.51
C MET A 720 -12.05 -26.60 -18.26
N LEU A 721 -11.24 -27.49 -17.68
CA LEU A 721 -11.54 -28.19 -16.44
C LEU A 721 -11.52 -27.23 -15.24
N PHE A 722 -12.66 -26.60 -14.97
CA PHE A 722 -12.96 -26.14 -13.63
C PHE A 722 -13.25 -27.36 -12.75
N PRO A 723 -12.57 -27.53 -11.59
CA PRO A 723 -12.92 -28.60 -10.66
C PRO A 723 -14.28 -28.30 -10.04
N SER A 724 -15.30 -29.08 -10.43
CA SER A 724 -16.58 -29.09 -9.73
C SER A 724 -16.44 -29.74 -8.35
N PRO A 725 -17.13 -29.24 -7.31
CA PRO A 725 -17.17 -29.92 -6.02
C PRO A 725 -18.01 -31.18 -6.15
N SER A 726 -17.36 -32.35 -6.15
CA SER A 726 -18.04 -33.64 -6.09
C SER A 726 -18.77 -33.80 -4.75
N SER A 727 -20.08 -34.00 -4.81
CA SER A 727 -20.91 -34.42 -3.67
C SER A 727 -20.43 -35.77 -3.12
N PRO A 728 -20.31 -35.94 -1.79
CA PRO A 728 -19.98 -37.23 -1.20
C PRO A 728 -21.26 -38.05 -0.96
N ASP A 729 -21.43 -39.19 -1.63
CA ASP A 729 -22.22 -40.30 -1.10
C ASP A 729 -22.01 -41.61 -1.86
N SER A 730 -21.65 -42.67 -1.12
CA SER A 730 -21.68 -44.09 -1.52
C SER A 730 -20.74 -44.52 -2.69
N MET A 731 -20.21 -45.74 -2.78
CA MET A 731 -20.12 -46.86 -1.83
C MET A 731 -19.06 -47.87 -2.33
N ILE A 732 -18.62 -48.77 -1.43
CA ILE A 732 -18.08 -50.12 -1.72
C ILE A 732 -16.69 -50.19 -2.41
N PHE A 733 -15.69 -50.58 -1.61
CA PHE A 733 -14.53 -51.33 -2.08
C PHE A 733 -15.00 -52.67 -2.67
N ASN A 734 -14.51 -53.05 -3.85
CA ASN A 734 -14.45 -54.46 -4.23
C ASN A 734 -13.15 -54.78 -4.98
N SER A 735 -12.53 -55.88 -4.59
CA SER A 735 -11.22 -56.35 -5.05
C SER A 735 -11.33 -57.45 -6.10
N SER A 736 -10.59 -57.32 -7.20
CA SER A 736 -10.09 -58.39 -8.08
C SER A 736 -9.05 -57.71 -8.98
N GLU A 737 -7.75 -57.97 -8.87
CA GLU A 737 -7.03 -59.18 -9.33
C GLU A 737 -7.16 -59.45 -10.83
N ASP A 738 -6.01 -59.27 -11.50
CA ASP A 738 -5.54 -59.91 -12.74
C ASP A 738 -6.29 -59.62 -14.06
N GLU A 739 -5.65 -59.54 -15.24
CA GLU A 739 -4.26 -59.89 -15.59
C GLU A 739 -3.80 -59.15 -16.89
N HIS A 740 -2.59 -59.51 -17.38
CA HIS A 740 -2.06 -59.33 -18.76
C HIS A 740 -1.16 -58.10 -19.13
N SER A 741 0.16 -58.37 -19.00
CA SER A 741 1.21 -58.24 -20.03
C SER A 741 1.69 -56.86 -20.55
N GLN A 742 2.82 -56.45 -19.96
CA GLN A 742 4.04 -55.80 -20.49
C GLN A 742 4.52 -56.17 -21.93
N PRO A 743 5.66 -55.61 -22.46
CA PRO A 743 6.39 -54.35 -22.18
C PRO A 743 6.79 -53.57 -23.47
N LEU A 744 7.49 -52.42 -23.35
CA LEU A 744 8.73 -52.18 -24.15
C LEU A 744 9.59 -51.00 -23.66
N ASN A 745 10.90 -51.24 -23.66
CA ASN A 745 12.00 -50.32 -23.39
C ASN A 745 12.19 -49.31 -24.54
N PHE A 746 12.69 -48.10 -24.27
CA PHE A 746 13.72 -47.46 -25.12
C PHE A 746 14.40 -46.29 -24.40
N GLY A 747 15.64 -46.52 -23.94
CA GLY A 747 16.62 -45.45 -23.80
C GLY A 747 17.48 -45.36 -25.07
N VAL A 748 18.17 -44.23 -25.26
CA VAL A 748 19.37 -43.95 -26.09
C VAL A 748 19.27 -42.50 -26.59
N VAL A 749 20.24 -41.58 -26.53
CA VAL A 749 21.58 -41.44 -25.92
C VAL A 749 21.95 -39.95 -26.16
N MET A 750 22.74 -39.36 -25.27
CA MET A 750 23.50 -38.13 -25.56
C MET A 750 24.55 -38.35 -26.66
N SER A 751 24.36 -37.84 -27.89
CA SER A 751 25.44 -37.24 -28.71
C SER A 751 25.06 -36.91 -30.16
N ARG A 752 25.12 -35.62 -30.56
CA ARG A 752 25.77 -35.12 -31.81
C ARG A 752 26.24 -33.68 -31.56
N ILE A 753 27.50 -33.49 -31.16
CA ILE A 753 28.66 -33.11 -32.00
C ILE A 753 28.96 -31.60 -31.95
N LYS A 754 30.12 -31.26 -31.37
CA LYS A 754 30.86 -30.01 -31.63
C LYS A 754 31.64 -30.16 -32.94
N ALA A 755 31.66 -29.14 -33.81
CA ALA A 755 32.79 -28.90 -34.72
C ALA A 755 32.77 -27.47 -35.31
N ALA A 756 33.92 -26.79 -35.25
CA ALA A 756 34.38 -25.62 -36.03
C ALA A 756 33.49 -24.34 -36.08
N PHE A 757 34.02 -23.12 -36.01
CA PHE A 757 35.38 -22.66 -36.26
C PHE A 757 35.94 -21.74 -35.14
N SER A 758 37.28 -21.71 -35.02
CA SER A 758 38.02 -20.82 -34.12
C SER A 758 38.54 -19.56 -34.82
N PRO A 759 38.90 -18.50 -34.06
CA PRO A 759 39.36 -17.21 -34.61
C PRO A 759 40.88 -17.12 -34.85
N LYS A 760 41.28 -16.20 -35.73
CA LYS A 760 42.60 -15.52 -35.95
C LYS A 760 42.43 -14.56 -37.16
N GLN A 761 43.13 -13.44 -37.37
CA GLN A 761 44.37 -12.92 -36.76
C GLN A 761 44.53 -11.38 -36.95
N GLU A 762 45.20 -10.73 -35.99
CA GLU A 762 46.19 -9.62 -36.08
C GLU A 762 45.98 -8.25 -36.79
N ASN A 763 46.11 -7.17 -35.99
CA ASN A 763 47.21 -6.17 -36.07
C ASN A 763 47.16 -5.26 -34.81
N LYS A 764 48.11 -5.29 -33.86
CA LYS A 764 49.45 -4.63 -33.81
C LYS A 764 49.42 -3.08 -33.82
N LEU A 765 49.69 -2.45 -32.65
CA LEU A 765 50.81 -1.49 -32.41
C LEU A 765 50.84 -0.89 -30.96
N ARG A 766 51.71 -1.47 -30.12
CA ARG A 766 52.75 -0.92 -29.20
C ARG A 766 52.63 0.45 -28.42
N PRO A 767 53.44 0.67 -27.35
CA PRO A 767 52.93 1.15 -26.05
C PRO A 767 53.69 2.33 -25.38
N SER A 768 53.23 2.76 -24.20
CA SER A 768 54.02 3.26 -23.04
C SER A 768 53.05 3.59 -21.87
N ARG A 769 53.44 3.72 -20.59
CA ARG A 769 54.75 3.67 -19.90
C ARG A 769 54.55 3.18 -18.45
N SER A 770 55.54 2.48 -17.90
CA SER A 770 55.60 2.05 -16.50
C SER A 770 56.02 3.18 -15.55
N LEU A 771 55.62 3.09 -14.27
CA LEU A 771 56.47 3.50 -13.14
C LEU A 771 56.07 2.75 -11.86
N ASN A 772 56.95 1.83 -11.42
CA ASN A 772 56.93 1.26 -10.07
C ASN A 772 57.73 2.19 -9.14
N PHE A 773 57.43 2.18 -7.84
CA PHE A 773 58.47 2.32 -6.81
C PHE A 773 58.24 1.38 -5.61
N ASN A 774 59.37 0.88 -5.11
CA ASN A 774 59.55 -0.11 -4.04
C ASN A 774 59.47 0.57 -2.64
N VAL A 775 58.79 0.04 -1.60
CA VAL A 775 59.04 -1.15 -0.74
C VAL A 775 59.88 -0.85 0.54
N LEU A 776 59.20 -0.94 1.71
CA LEU A 776 59.69 -1.36 3.07
C LEU A 776 60.72 -0.48 3.85
N PRO A 777 61.04 -0.74 5.17
CA PRO A 777 60.36 -1.53 6.23
C PRO A 777 60.37 -0.98 7.71
N THR A 778 59.66 -1.71 8.61
CA THR A 778 60.04 -2.14 10.01
C THR A 778 59.94 -1.30 11.30
N SER A 779 59.38 -1.98 12.33
CA SER A 779 59.74 -1.98 13.79
C SER A 779 59.28 -0.80 14.67
N LYS A 780 58.97 -0.94 15.99
CA LYS A 780 58.92 -2.09 16.95
C LYS A 780 58.00 -1.69 18.16
N PRO A 781 57.59 -2.60 19.07
CA PRO A 781 56.72 -2.30 20.23
C PRO A 781 57.50 -2.07 21.54
N VAL A 782 56.85 -1.49 22.56
CA VAL A 782 57.32 -1.45 23.96
C VAL A 782 56.16 -1.63 24.95
N SER A 783 56.40 -2.36 26.04
CA SER A 783 55.48 -2.63 27.15
C SER A 783 56.20 -2.50 28.50
N THR A 784 55.62 -1.80 29.48
CA THR A 784 55.78 -1.98 30.95
C THR A 784 54.81 -0.99 31.65
N VAL A 785 53.92 -1.29 32.61
CA VAL A 785 53.90 -2.14 33.82
C VAL A 785 54.15 -1.33 35.12
N VAL A 786 53.08 -1.19 35.94
CA VAL A 786 53.02 -1.08 37.44
C VAL A 786 53.43 0.28 38.06
N ASP A 787 52.83 0.85 39.12
CA ASP A 787 51.76 0.49 40.11
C ASP A 787 50.90 1.77 40.42
N GLY A 788 49.79 1.83 41.19
CA GLY A 788 48.95 0.83 41.88
C GLY A 788 48.57 1.21 43.33
N LYS A 789 47.27 1.35 43.65
CA LYS A 789 46.67 1.23 45.02
C LYS A 789 45.13 1.29 44.99
N ALA A 790 44.48 0.60 45.93
CA ALA A 790 43.05 0.32 45.93
C ALA A 790 42.23 1.17 46.91
N SER A 791 40.95 1.35 46.61
CA SER A 791 39.88 1.44 47.62
C SER A 791 38.58 0.83 47.07
N SER A 792 37.89 0.08 47.93
CA SER A 792 36.65 -0.64 47.65
C SER A 792 35.42 0.28 47.62
N ASN A 793 34.49 0.05 46.69
CA ASN A 793 33.14 -0.41 47.05
C ASN A 793 32.21 -0.69 45.86
N GLN A 794 31.52 -1.84 45.95
CA GLN A 794 30.17 -2.14 45.46
C GLN A 794 29.79 -1.84 43.99
N ASN A 795 29.68 -2.92 43.20
CA ASN A 795 28.87 -2.95 41.99
C ASN A 795 27.38 -2.72 42.33
N PRO A 796 26.67 -1.80 41.67
CA PRO A 796 25.22 -1.84 41.61
C PRO A 796 24.79 -2.86 40.56
N VAL A 797 24.38 -4.03 41.05
CA VAL A 797 23.69 -5.08 40.30
C VAL A 797 22.34 -4.56 39.77
N THR A 798 21.98 -5.02 38.56
CA THR A 798 20.68 -4.91 37.88
C THR A 798 19.49 -4.40 38.70
N HIS A 799 19.03 -3.16 38.47
CA HIS A 799 17.64 -2.74 38.73
C HIS A 799 17.31 -1.35 38.12
N GLN A 800 17.17 -1.23 36.79
CA GLN A 800 16.60 0.00 36.17
C GLN A 800 16.09 -0.14 34.71
N MET A 801 15.28 -1.17 34.42
CA MET A 801 14.56 -1.28 33.12
C MET A 801 13.11 -1.72 33.30
N ALA A 802 12.25 -0.80 33.75
CA ALA A 802 10.80 -1.02 33.85
C ALA A 802 9.95 0.18 33.34
N CYS A 803 10.57 1.17 32.69
CA CYS A 803 9.90 2.43 32.30
C CYS A 803 9.83 2.68 30.77
N TYR A 804 10.23 1.72 29.94
CA TYR A 804 10.47 1.94 28.50
C TYR A 804 9.31 1.61 27.53
N TYR A 805 8.10 1.31 28.03
CA TYR A 805 6.95 0.92 27.18
C TYR A 805 5.72 1.85 27.20
N ASN A 806 5.75 2.97 27.93
CA ASN A 806 4.60 3.88 28.06
C ASN A 806 4.74 5.16 27.19
N ALA A 807 4.80 5.00 25.86
CA ALA A 807 4.89 6.14 24.93
C ALA A 807 3.99 6.05 23.67
N VAL A 808 3.14 5.02 23.52
CA VAL A 808 1.97 4.99 22.62
C VAL A 808 0.92 4.07 23.27
N GLU A 809 -0.25 4.61 23.67
CA GLU A 809 -1.28 3.96 24.52
C GLU A 809 -0.76 3.72 25.97
N THR A 810 -1.39 4.08 27.11
CA THR A 810 -2.72 4.61 27.54
C THR A 810 -2.56 5.36 28.88
N PRO A 811 -3.57 6.07 29.45
CA PRO A 811 -4.72 6.75 28.84
C PRO A 811 -4.37 8.21 28.46
#